data_AF-A0A434U9Q7-F1
#
_entry.id   AF-A0A434U9Q7-F1
#
_cell.length_a   1.000
_cell.length_b   1.000
_cell.length_c   1.000
_cell.angle_alpha   90.00
_cell.angle_beta   90.00
_cell.angle_gamma   90.00
#
_symmetry.space_group_name_H-M   'P 1'
#
loop_
_entity.id
_entity.type
_entity.pdbx_description
1 polymer ?
#
loop_
_entity_poly.entity_id
_entity_poly.type
_entity_poly.pdbx_seq_one_letter_code
_entity_poly.pdbx_strand_id
1 'polypeptide(L)'
;MTSTYKTGTAAVTNGSVNVVGTGTAWAVALVVGGMFSCNGLSVPIASIVDDTHLTLDYNWPGATGSGQSYSILRENSDAANIVDLTDKLTQILIDLSLAGIHPNNSGSLAKRDALTLTADNDGYLYLQAELGVAFAFYRWDGPSLAWVGPFPVASAVTAAAGVQSIVAGTNVTIDNTNPNIPVINATAPDLRPLNNTWTGNNTWQTGLNTFKTATTFNLNAAALPAAPSGTIAQFGGADATVARLLLDSFGTGGTNFTFRASLGTAAARSALTSGSVIGTFGAMGAYDATNYVTSSRAAMAFVAAENWSATNQGARIDFYTTPLASTTQKLAGSINPDGSLTINQNAAALPAPPNGTGLQVGGVDGTGARILADTFGTQASFTGRRANGTAAARSALVSGDIIGTFGAHGAYDATNYSNANRAMMQTVATENWAAGAQGAKVQFSTTPNGGTTTAVVLTIDRDGGLQKVGAGQTSLKRVGILGGNPVTSGTTDPNQFMVAGNENVDWSFGFYGSGAMWAQPRGTANYSVNYNSIFNPNGGNVGIGATGQSPTSKLTVAGAIATAVPTIQTTNYTVSADDDSVIFNGSGTITATLPAAASYPGRWLTVKTITAQAVNSASSNVKPLASNTAGTAILAATAGKWALLRSDGTNWVIMAGN
;
A
#
# COMPACT_ATOMS: atom_id res chain seq x y z
N MET A 1 39.92 -102.54 -26.27
CA MET A 1 39.17 -102.98 -27.46
C MET A 1 40.03 -102.70 -28.68
N THR A 2 40.26 -103.70 -29.54
CA THR A 2 41.05 -103.55 -30.75
C THR A 2 40.23 -102.84 -31.82
N SER A 3 40.70 -101.67 -32.30
CA SER A 3 40.01 -100.81 -33.32
C SER A 3 39.78 -101.51 -34.68
N THR A 4 40.37 -102.70 -34.91
CA THR A 4 40.25 -103.44 -36.17
C THR A 4 39.77 -104.89 -36.00
N TYR A 5 38.89 -105.34 -36.90
CA TYR A 5 38.41 -106.73 -37.01
C TYR A 5 38.98 -107.41 -38.26
N LYS A 6 39.58 -108.59 -38.11
CA LYS A 6 40.34 -109.29 -39.16
C LYS A 6 40.11 -110.81 -39.19
N THR A 7 39.10 -111.30 -38.47
CA THR A 7 38.87 -112.75 -38.34
C THR A 7 38.27 -113.32 -39.62
N GLY A 8 38.82 -114.42 -40.13
CA GLY A 8 38.36 -115.06 -41.37
C GLY A 8 38.95 -114.41 -42.63
N THR A 9 38.40 -114.77 -43.79
CA THR A 9 38.79 -114.22 -45.10
C THR A 9 37.56 -113.68 -45.84
N ALA A 10 37.78 -112.84 -46.84
CA ALA A 10 36.71 -112.23 -47.62
C ALA A 10 36.87 -112.49 -49.13
N ALA A 11 35.74 -112.62 -49.81
CA ALA A 11 35.63 -112.65 -51.25
C ALA A 11 35.01 -111.34 -51.74
N VAL A 12 35.75 -110.64 -52.60
CA VAL A 12 35.35 -109.38 -53.23
C VAL A 12 35.22 -109.58 -54.72
N THR A 13 34.21 -108.96 -55.34
CA THR A 13 33.98 -109.01 -56.79
C THR A 13 34.00 -107.60 -57.33
N ASN A 14 34.85 -107.33 -58.34
CA ASN A 14 34.92 -106.03 -59.00
C ASN A 14 33.53 -105.62 -59.49
N GLY A 15 33.08 -104.41 -59.14
CA GLY A 15 31.78 -103.89 -59.57
C GLY A 15 30.59 -104.37 -58.73
N SER A 16 30.80 -105.06 -57.61
CA SER A 16 29.74 -105.51 -56.68
C SER A 16 29.87 -104.85 -55.31
N VAL A 17 28.75 -104.51 -54.68
CA VAL A 17 28.70 -104.10 -53.27
C VAL A 17 28.77 -105.28 -52.30
N ASN A 18 28.48 -106.49 -52.76
CA ASN A 18 28.40 -107.66 -51.88
C ASN A 18 29.80 -108.23 -51.63
N VAL A 19 30.12 -108.45 -50.35
CA VAL A 19 31.32 -109.14 -49.90
C VAL A 19 30.91 -110.35 -49.08
N VAL A 20 31.47 -111.50 -49.43
CA VAL A 20 31.18 -112.78 -48.77
C VAL A 20 32.37 -113.20 -47.94
N GLY A 21 32.16 -113.40 -46.65
CA GLY A 21 33.14 -113.84 -45.68
C GLY A 21 33.16 -115.37 -45.54
N THR A 22 34.30 -115.90 -45.13
CA THR A 22 34.44 -117.30 -44.69
C THR A 22 35.18 -117.31 -43.36
N GLY A 23 34.58 -117.96 -42.35
CA GLY A 23 35.09 -117.94 -40.97
C GLY A 23 35.02 -116.55 -40.33
N THR A 24 34.14 -115.69 -40.81
CA THR A 24 33.85 -114.36 -40.28
C THR A 24 32.69 -114.44 -39.28
N ALA A 25 32.50 -113.39 -38.49
CA ALA A 25 31.39 -113.22 -37.56
C ALA A 25 30.93 -111.75 -37.55
N TRP A 26 30.67 -111.18 -38.74
CA TRP A 26 30.48 -109.73 -38.92
C TRP A 26 29.28 -109.14 -38.17
N ALA A 27 28.17 -109.87 -38.03
CA ALA A 27 26.99 -109.40 -37.31
C ALA A 27 27.25 -109.38 -35.81
N VAL A 28 27.80 -110.47 -35.26
CA VAL A 28 28.20 -110.57 -33.84
C VAL A 28 29.30 -109.56 -33.50
N ALA A 29 30.20 -109.32 -34.46
CA ALA A 29 31.30 -108.39 -34.33
C ALA A 29 30.86 -106.91 -34.40
N LEU A 30 29.60 -106.61 -34.71
CA LEU A 30 29.04 -105.26 -34.81
C LEU A 30 29.88 -104.33 -35.70
N VAL A 31 30.28 -104.81 -36.87
CA VAL A 31 31.19 -104.05 -37.76
C VAL A 31 30.47 -103.13 -38.76
N VAL A 32 29.15 -102.95 -38.61
CA VAL A 32 28.35 -102.06 -39.47
C VAL A 32 28.83 -100.61 -39.35
N GLY A 33 28.88 -99.87 -40.46
CA GLY A 33 29.40 -98.50 -40.49
C GLY A 33 30.93 -98.39 -40.38
N GLY A 34 31.65 -99.51 -40.26
CA GLY A 34 33.12 -99.56 -40.32
C GLY A 34 33.68 -99.52 -41.74
N MET A 35 35.00 -99.33 -41.88
CA MET A 35 35.69 -99.35 -43.19
C MET A 35 36.26 -100.73 -43.51
N PHE A 36 35.68 -101.43 -44.48
CA PHE A 36 36.20 -102.69 -45.01
C PHE A 36 37.40 -102.44 -45.92
N SER A 37 38.55 -102.98 -45.55
CA SER A 37 39.81 -102.81 -46.29
C SER A 37 40.36 -104.16 -46.75
N CYS A 38 40.65 -104.29 -48.04
CA CYS A 38 41.20 -105.51 -48.65
C CYS A 38 42.13 -105.14 -49.82
N ASN A 39 43.29 -105.80 -49.95
CA ASN A 39 44.30 -105.51 -50.99
C ASN A 39 44.65 -104.01 -51.14
N GLY A 40 44.74 -103.29 -50.01
CA GLY A 40 45.13 -101.88 -49.98
C GLY A 40 44.04 -100.88 -50.40
N LEU A 41 42.85 -101.36 -50.75
CA LEU A 41 41.68 -100.53 -51.04
C LEU A 41 40.68 -100.63 -49.89
N SER A 42 39.98 -99.54 -49.60
CA SER A 42 39.05 -99.48 -48.48
C SER A 42 37.72 -98.86 -48.88
N VAL A 43 36.63 -99.50 -48.49
CA VAL A 43 35.25 -99.09 -48.78
C VAL A 43 34.42 -99.19 -47.49
N PRO A 44 33.60 -98.19 -47.15
CA PRO A 44 32.68 -98.25 -46.02
C PRO A 44 31.67 -99.39 -46.16
N ILE A 45 31.31 -99.99 -45.03
CA ILE A 45 30.26 -101.01 -44.93
C ILE A 45 28.92 -100.29 -44.73
N ALA A 46 28.00 -100.45 -45.66
CA ALA A 46 26.65 -99.90 -45.56
C ALA A 46 25.79 -100.70 -44.58
N SER A 47 25.77 -102.02 -44.72
CA SER A 47 24.99 -102.90 -43.85
C SER A 47 25.60 -104.29 -43.72
N ILE A 48 25.35 -104.95 -42.59
CA ILE A 48 25.68 -106.35 -42.35
C ILE A 48 24.40 -107.17 -42.50
N VAL A 49 24.44 -108.18 -43.37
CA VAL A 49 23.30 -109.07 -43.61
C VAL A 49 23.31 -110.22 -42.59
N ASP A 50 24.47 -110.84 -42.40
CA ASP A 50 24.72 -111.89 -41.41
C ASP A 50 26.22 -111.97 -41.07
N ASP A 51 26.63 -112.98 -40.32
CA ASP A 51 28.02 -113.17 -39.89
C ASP A 51 29.03 -113.36 -41.05
N THR A 52 28.55 -113.71 -42.23
CA THR A 52 29.33 -114.02 -43.44
C THR A 52 28.98 -113.15 -44.64
N HIS A 53 28.03 -112.23 -44.54
CA HIS A 53 27.64 -111.38 -45.65
C HIS A 53 27.56 -109.93 -45.22
N LEU A 54 28.30 -109.07 -45.92
CA LEU A 54 28.19 -107.63 -45.79
C LEU A 54 27.96 -106.97 -47.13
N THR A 55 27.42 -105.77 -47.07
CA THR A 55 27.24 -104.88 -48.22
C THR A 55 28.08 -103.63 -48.02
N LEU A 56 28.82 -103.26 -49.04
CA LEU A 56 29.59 -102.03 -49.12
C LEU A 56 28.70 -100.88 -49.59
N ASP A 57 29.07 -99.67 -49.20
CA ASP A 57 28.36 -98.44 -49.55
C ASP A 57 28.47 -98.08 -51.03
N TYR A 58 29.50 -98.59 -51.70
CA TYR A 58 29.67 -98.52 -53.15
C TYR A 58 30.40 -99.75 -53.70
N ASN A 59 30.25 -99.99 -55.00
CA ASN A 59 30.84 -101.14 -55.70
C ASN A 59 32.33 -101.27 -55.42
N TRP A 60 32.80 -102.50 -55.18
CA TRP A 60 34.21 -102.78 -54.93
C TRP A 60 35.07 -102.35 -56.13
N PRO A 61 36.03 -101.41 -55.93
CA PRO A 61 36.80 -100.85 -57.04
C PRO A 61 38.01 -101.72 -57.44
N GLY A 62 38.39 -102.69 -56.60
CA GLY A 62 39.55 -103.56 -56.83
C GLY A 62 39.25 -104.76 -57.72
N ALA A 63 40.29 -105.52 -58.09
CA ALA A 63 40.13 -106.78 -58.82
C ALA A 63 39.31 -107.81 -58.01
N THR A 64 38.59 -108.68 -58.71
CA THR A 64 37.86 -109.82 -58.11
C THR A 64 38.85 -110.80 -57.49
N GLY A 65 38.59 -111.22 -56.25
CA GLY A 65 39.41 -112.19 -55.54
C GLY A 65 38.66 -112.86 -54.39
N SER A 66 38.82 -114.18 -54.25
CA SER A 66 38.29 -114.97 -53.12
C SER A 66 39.37 -115.24 -52.08
N GLY A 67 38.98 -115.48 -50.82
CA GLY A 67 39.89 -115.88 -49.74
C GLY A 67 40.91 -114.80 -49.34
N GLN A 68 40.61 -113.53 -49.62
CA GLN A 68 41.52 -112.41 -49.39
C GLN A 68 41.58 -112.06 -47.89
N SER A 69 42.76 -111.63 -47.42
CA SER A 69 42.88 -111.00 -46.11
C SER A 69 42.21 -109.63 -46.13
N TYR A 70 41.51 -109.30 -45.04
CA TYR A 70 40.83 -108.02 -44.90
C TYR A 70 41.00 -107.46 -43.48
N SER A 71 40.67 -106.18 -43.31
CA SER A 71 40.58 -105.52 -42.02
C SER A 71 39.43 -104.54 -42.03
N ILE A 72 38.59 -104.57 -41.00
CA ILE A 72 37.52 -103.60 -40.80
C ILE A 72 37.89 -102.66 -39.65
N LEU A 73 37.97 -101.36 -39.91
CA LEU A 73 38.19 -100.33 -38.90
C LEU A 73 36.84 -99.91 -38.29
N ARG A 74 36.69 -99.93 -36.95
CA ARG A 74 35.40 -99.79 -36.23
C ARG A 74 35.12 -98.40 -35.62
N GLU A 75 36.02 -97.44 -35.79
CA GLU A 75 36.08 -96.22 -34.96
C GLU A 75 34.80 -95.36 -34.97
N ASN A 76 34.02 -95.37 -36.06
CA ASN A 76 32.77 -94.61 -36.14
C ASN A 76 31.57 -95.34 -35.51
N SER A 77 31.66 -96.65 -35.25
CA SER A 77 30.62 -97.47 -34.61
C SER A 77 30.73 -97.49 -33.08
N ASP A 78 31.94 -97.29 -32.53
CA ASP A 78 32.17 -97.29 -31.07
C ASP A 78 31.84 -95.94 -30.43
N ALA A 79 31.99 -94.82 -31.14
CA ALA A 79 31.72 -93.47 -30.63
C ALA A 79 30.22 -93.16 -30.46
N ALA A 80 29.35 -93.70 -31.32
CA ALA A 80 27.90 -93.47 -31.24
C ALA A 80 27.23 -94.25 -30.09
N ASN A 81 27.72 -95.45 -29.78
CA ASN A 81 27.16 -96.30 -28.73
C ASN A 81 27.48 -95.82 -27.30
N ILE A 82 28.61 -95.14 -27.09
CA ILE A 82 29.02 -94.66 -25.75
C ILE A 82 28.18 -93.44 -25.30
N VAL A 83 27.82 -92.56 -26.23
CA VAL A 83 27.02 -91.36 -25.92
C VAL A 83 25.58 -91.75 -25.56
N ASP A 84 24.95 -92.64 -26.34
CA ASP A 84 23.59 -93.13 -26.07
C ASP A 84 23.49 -93.93 -24.75
N LEU A 85 24.53 -94.71 -24.40
CA LEU A 85 24.59 -95.42 -23.12
C LEU A 85 24.69 -94.45 -21.94
N THR A 86 25.46 -93.37 -22.07
CA THR A 86 25.68 -92.39 -21.00
C THR A 86 24.42 -91.56 -20.73
N ASP A 87 23.70 -91.15 -21.77
CA ASP A 87 22.44 -90.41 -21.62
C ASP A 87 21.32 -91.27 -21.01
N LYS A 88 21.19 -92.54 -21.43
CA LYS A 88 20.22 -93.48 -20.84
C LYS A 88 20.53 -93.80 -19.38
N LEU A 89 21.81 -94.00 -19.03
CA LEU A 89 22.21 -94.27 -17.65
C LEU A 89 21.93 -93.07 -16.74
N THR A 90 22.15 -91.85 -17.23
CA THR A 90 21.87 -90.61 -16.49
C THR A 90 20.37 -90.43 -16.26
N GLN A 91 19.54 -90.69 -17.27
CA GLN A 91 18.08 -90.68 -17.15
C GLN A 91 17.56 -91.73 -16.15
N ILE A 92 18.05 -92.98 -16.24
CA ILE A 92 17.66 -94.05 -15.31
C ILE A 92 18.05 -93.71 -13.86
N LEU A 93 19.23 -93.12 -13.63
CA LEU A 93 19.66 -92.70 -12.30
C LEU A 93 18.78 -91.59 -11.71
N ILE A 94 18.34 -90.63 -12.53
CA ILE A 94 17.43 -89.56 -12.11
C ILE A 94 16.04 -90.13 -11.80
N ASP A 95 15.50 -90.99 -12.66
CA ASP A 95 14.18 -91.60 -12.46
C ASP A 95 14.15 -92.54 -11.25
N LEU A 96 15.21 -93.33 -11.01
CA LEU A 96 15.33 -94.14 -9.79
C LEU A 96 15.44 -93.29 -8.53
N SER A 97 16.06 -92.10 -8.60
CA SER A 97 16.23 -91.22 -7.44
C SER A 97 14.92 -90.52 -7.02
N LEU A 98 13.94 -90.44 -7.92
CA LEU A 98 12.64 -89.80 -7.71
C LEU A 98 11.51 -90.79 -7.43
N ALA A 99 11.74 -92.10 -7.59
CA ALA A 99 10.79 -93.14 -7.20
C ALA A 99 10.84 -93.37 -5.68
N GLY A 100 9.82 -92.90 -4.95
CA GLY A 100 9.66 -93.20 -3.53
C GLY A 100 9.53 -94.70 -3.28
N ILE A 101 10.32 -95.25 -2.35
CA ILE A 101 10.18 -96.63 -1.90
C ILE A 101 8.90 -96.74 -1.06
N HIS A 102 7.88 -97.42 -1.59
CA HIS A 102 6.67 -97.75 -0.84
C HIS A 102 6.85 -99.12 -0.15
N PRO A 103 6.85 -99.19 1.19
CA PRO A 103 6.86 -100.49 1.87
C PRO A 103 5.57 -101.24 1.55
N ASN A 104 5.68 -102.55 1.31
CA ASN A 104 4.53 -103.42 1.07
C ASN A 104 3.61 -103.49 2.30
N ASN A 105 4.16 -103.30 3.51
CA ASN A 105 3.39 -103.17 4.75
C ASN A 105 4.20 -102.44 5.84
N SER A 106 3.56 -102.02 6.94
CA SER A 106 4.23 -101.34 8.05
C SER A 106 3.61 -101.63 9.42
N GLY A 107 4.42 -101.52 10.49
CA GLY A 107 3.97 -101.71 11.88
C GLY A 107 5.07 -102.20 12.83
N SER A 108 4.70 -102.85 13.94
CA SER A 108 5.66 -103.45 14.88
C SER A 108 6.33 -104.71 14.32
N LEU A 109 7.42 -105.19 14.94
CA LEU A 109 8.06 -106.45 14.54
C LEU A 109 7.14 -107.66 14.73
N ALA A 110 6.25 -107.63 15.72
CA ALA A 110 5.25 -108.67 15.92
C ALA A 110 4.28 -108.80 14.71
N LYS A 111 3.90 -107.68 14.10
CA LYS A 111 3.09 -107.68 12.87
C LYS A 111 3.86 -108.19 11.67
N ARG A 112 5.16 -107.91 11.57
CA ARG A 112 6.05 -108.45 10.54
C ARG A 112 6.13 -109.97 10.63
N ASP A 113 6.36 -110.48 11.84
CA ASP A 113 6.54 -111.92 12.09
C ASP A 113 5.22 -112.71 11.93
N ALA A 114 4.07 -112.03 11.99
CA ALA A 114 2.76 -112.60 11.69
C ALA A 114 2.44 -112.69 10.18
N LEU A 115 3.26 -112.09 9.30
CA LEU A 115 3.07 -112.19 7.85
C LEU A 115 3.53 -113.57 7.35
N THR A 116 2.64 -114.31 6.71
CA THR A 116 3.00 -115.55 6.01
C THR A 116 3.50 -115.21 4.61
N LEU A 117 4.82 -115.23 4.41
CA LEU A 117 5.48 -115.00 3.13
C LEU A 117 6.14 -116.28 2.63
N THR A 118 6.12 -116.52 1.32
CA THR A 118 6.74 -117.69 0.67
C THR A 118 8.02 -117.29 -0.06
N ALA A 119 8.68 -118.26 -0.70
CA ALA A 119 9.84 -117.99 -1.55
C ALA A 119 9.50 -117.04 -2.73
N ASP A 120 8.23 -116.99 -3.15
CA ASP A 120 7.76 -116.12 -4.24
C ASP A 120 7.62 -114.65 -3.81
N ASN A 121 7.69 -114.34 -2.51
CA ASN A 121 7.62 -112.98 -1.98
C ASN A 121 9.01 -112.33 -1.83
N ASP A 122 10.02 -112.85 -2.53
CA ASP A 122 11.37 -112.30 -2.47
C ASP A 122 11.37 -110.80 -2.77
N GLY A 123 12.03 -110.02 -1.90
CA GLY A 123 12.05 -108.56 -1.98
C GLY A 123 10.88 -107.83 -1.31
N TYR A 124 9.97 -108.50 -0.60
CA TYR A 124 8.90 -107.84 0.17
C TYR A 124 9.48 -106.86 1.21
N LEU A 125 9.08 -105.59 1.16
CA LEU A 125 9.59 -104.52 2.03
C LEU A 125 8.62 -104.24 3.18
N TYR A 126 9.11 -104.30 4.42
CA TYR A 126 8.37 -103.96 5.63
C TYR A 126 9.01 -102.77 6.34
N LEU A 127 8.20 -101.76 6.68
CA LEU A 127 8.65 -100.64 7.51
C LEU A 127 8.29 -100.87 8.98
N GLN A 128 9.29 -100.96 9.85
CA GLN A 128 9.05 -100.91 11.29
C GLN A 128 8.68 -99.49 11.69
N ALA A 129 7.41 -99.31 12.06
CA ALA A 129 6.82 -98.04 12.45
C ALA A 129 6.02 -98.22 13.74
N GLU A 130 6.71 -98.05 14.87
CA GLU A 130 6.14 -98.17 16.21
C GLU A 130 6.56 -96.96 17.06
N LEU A 131 5.66 -96.46 17.89
CA LEU A 131 5.91 -95.31 18.77
C LEU A 131 7.08 -95.61 19.71
N GLY A 132 8.10 -94.75 19.71
CA GLY A 132 9.28 -94.87 20.58
C GLY A 132 10.42 -95.74 20.04
N VAL A 133 10.30 -96.27 18.82
CA VAL A 133 11.36 -97.04 18.14
C VAL A 133 11.78 -96.31 16.86
N ALA A 134 13.08 -96.32 16.54
CA ALA A 134 13.59 -95.71 15.31
C ALA A 134 12.99 -96.40 14.08
N PHE A 135 12.58 -95.62 13.08
CA PHE A 135 12.13 -96.18 11.81
C PHE A 135 13.25 -96.99 11.15
N ALA A 136 12.91 -98.19 10.71
CA ALA A 136 13.83 -99.08 10.00
C ALA A 136 13.09 -99.91 8.96
N PHE A 137 13.74 -100.17 7.83
CA PHE A 137 13.23 -101.09 6.82
C PHE A 137 13.75 -102.51 7.03
N TYR A 138 12.93 -103.49 6.68
CA TYR A 138 13.27 -104.90 6.56
C TYR A 138 12.86 -105.39 5.18
N ARG A 139 13.60 -106.35 4.63
CA ARG A 139 13.32 -106.97 3.35
C ARG A 139 13.21 -108.49 3.51
N TRP A 140 12.19 -109.12 2.95
CA TRP A 140 12.10 -110.58 2.90
C TRP A 140 13.07 -111.13 1.86
N ASP A 141 13.86 -112.13 2.24
CA ASP A 141 14.71 -112.93 1.37
C ASP A 141 14.02 -114.27 1.13
N GLY A 142 13.36 -114.40 -0.02
CA GLY A 142 12.52 -115.54 -0.38
C GLY A 142 13.28 -116.87 -0.41
N PRO A 143 14.49 -116.94 -1.03
CA PRO A 143 15.31 -118.15 -1.03
C PRO A 143 15.70 -118.67 0.37
N SER A 144 15.97 -117.79 1.32
CA SER A 144 16.33 -118.17 2.69
C SER A 144 15.13 -118.23 3.65
N LEU A 145 13.94 -117.83 3.18
CA LEU A 145 12.70 -117.70 3.96
C LEU A 145 12.91 -116.88 5.26
N ALA A 146 13.65 -115.78 5.17
CA ALA A 146 14.03 -114.97 6.32
C ALA A 146 13.95 -113.45 6.04
N TRP A 147 13.81 -112.64 7.11
CA TRP A 147 13.89 -111.19 7.03
C TRP A 147 15.34 -110.70 7.13
N VAL A 148 15.71 -109.78 6.25
CA VAL A 148 17.01 -109.10 6.19
C VAL A 148 16.83 -107.63 6.61
N GLY A 149 17.65 -107.15 7.54
CA GLY A 149 17.57 -105.81 8.16
C GLY A 149 17.91 -105.86 9.66
N PRO A 150 17.70 -104.77 10.44
CA PRO A 150 17.13 -103.49 10.03
C PRO A 150 18.07 -102.63 9.19
N PHE A 151 17.51 -101.94 8.19
CA PHE A 151 18.17 -100.87 7.46
C PHE A 151 17.70 -99.49 7.97
N PRO A 152 18.61 -98.60 8.41
CA PRO A 152 18.23 -97.29 8.96
C PRO A 152 17.71 -96.33 7.89
N VAL A 153 16.74 -95.47 8.26
CA VAL A 153 16.27 -94.35 7.42
C VAL A 153 17.07 -93.09 7.80
N ALA A 154 17.83 -92.50 6.86
CA ALA A 154 18.68 -91.34 7.15
C ALA A 154 17.88 -90.03 7.38
N SER A 155 18.35 -89.16 8.29
CA SER A 155 17.69 -87.89 8.71
C SER A 155 18.01 -86.68 7.80
N ALA A 156 17.08 -85.71 7.73
CA ALA A 156 17.08 -84.51 6.86
C ALA A 156 18.07 -83.37 7.24
N VAL A 157 18.29 -82.47 6.26
CA VAL A 157 19.21 -81.32 6.18
C VAL A 157 19.16 -80.37 7.40
N THR A 158 20.34 -79.91 7.86
CA THR A 158 20.56 -79.10 9.06
C THR A 158 20.50 -77.58 8.83
N ALA A 159 20.14 -76.86 9.90
CA ALA A 159 19.75 -75.44 10.01
C ALA A 159 20.81 -74.36 9.68
N ALA A 160 21.81 -74.62 8.83
CA ALA A 160 22.98 -73.74 8.70
C ALA A 160 22.98 -72.77 7.49
N ALA A 161 21.99 -72.78 6.61
CA ALA A 161 21.93 -71.87 5.46
C ALA A 161 20.55 -71.19 5.37
N GLY A 162 20.44 -69.98 5.90
CA GLY A 162 19.27 -69.11 5.73
C GLY A 162 19.03 -68.72 4.26
N VAL A 163 17.86 -68.15 3.98
CA VAL A 163 17.41 -67.77 2.63
C VAL A 163 18.35 -66.70 2.03
N GLN A 164 19.14 -67.07 1.01
CA GLN A 164 20.19 -66.23 0.39
C GLN A 164 19.67 -65.14 -0.57
N SER A 165 18.36 -64.87 -0.63
CA SER A 165 17.79 -63.98 -1.66
C SER A 165 17.77 -62.48 -1.30
N ILE A 166 18.21 -62.08 -0.11
CA ILE A 166 18.23 -60.66 0.33
C ILE A 166 19.55 -60.36 1.06
N VAL A 167 20.28 -59.34 0.63
CA VAL A 167 21.58 -58.91 1.19
C VAL A 167 21.36 -57.69 2.08
N ALA A 168 21.92 -57.70 3.30
CA ALA A 168 21.88 -56.53 4.19
C ALA A 168 22.66 -55.35 3.58
N GLY A 169 22.12 -54.14 3.70
CA GLY A 169 22.71 -52.91 3.17
C GLY A 169 22.63 -51.77 4.18
N THR A 170 23.18 -50.60 3.85
CA THR A 170 23.09 -49.41 4.70
C THR A 170 21.62 -49.09 5.02
N ASN A 171 21.27 -49.04 6.32
CA ASN A 171 19.91 -48.82 6.85
C ASN A 171 18.90 -49.96 6.65
N VAL A 172 19.36 -51.17 6.30
CA VAL A 172 18.53 -52.39 6.23
C VAL A 172 19.21 -53.49 7.05
N THR A 173 18.64 -53.80 8.21
CA THR A 173 19.04 -54.97 9.01
C THR A 173 18.06 -56.14 8.76
N ILE A 174 18.61 -57.34 8.65
CA ILE A 174 17.85 -58.58 8.47
C ILE A 174 17.94 -59.35 9.80
N ASP A 175 16.81 -59.50 10.49
CA ASP A 175 16.74 -60.40 11.65
C ASP A 175 16.47 -61.83 11.15
N ASN A 176 17.45 -62.71 11.35
CA ASN A 176 17.42 -64.10 10.91
C ASN A 176 17.13 -65.10 12.05
N THR A 177 16.67 -64.62 13.21
CA THR A 177 16.40 -65.46 14.38
C THR A 177 15.19 -66.40 14.19
N ASN A 178 14.35 -66.17 13.19
CA ASN A 178 13.30 -67.11 12.74
C ASN A 178 13.37 -67.31 11.21
N PRO A 179 13.89 -68.46 10.71
CA PRO A 179 14.04 -68.70 9.27
C PRO A 179 12.72 -68.83 8.50
N ASN A 180 11.58 -68.93 9.19
CA ASN A 180 10.27 -69.01 8.55
C ASN A 180 9.63 -67.62 8.31
N ILE A 181 10.11 -66.57 8.99
CA ILE A 181 9.60 -65.19 8.87
C ILE A 181 10.79 -64.21 8.99
N PRO A 182 11.55 -63.96 7.91
CA PRO A 182 12.61 -62.95 7.96
C PRO A 182 11.99 -61.57 8.19
N VAL A 183 12.31 -60.94 9.33
CA VAL A 183 11.86 -59.57 9.60
C VAL A 183 12.88 -58.61 9.00
N ILE A 184 12.46 -57.92 7.93
CA ILE A 184 13.23 -56.84 7.34
C ILE A 184 12.98 -55.60 8.18
N ASN A 185 14.00 -55.16 8.94
CA ASN A 185 13.92 -53.96 9.73
C ASN A 185 14.68 -52.84 9.00
N ALA A 186 13.92 -51.92 8.40
CA ALA A 186 14.49 -50.69 7.87
C ALA A 186 14.50 -49.65 9.01
N THR A 187 15.63 -49.48 9.68
CA THR A 187 15.86 -48.32 10.55
C THR A 187 16.08 -47.12 9.65
N ALA A 188 15.02 -46.40 9.31
CA ALA A 188 15.15 -45.17 8.55
C ALA A 188 15.79 -44.06 9.42
N PRO A 189 17.02 -43.56 9.13
CA PRO A 189 17.22 -42.13 9.22
C PRO A 189 16.42 -41.55 8.06
N ASP A 190 15.32 -40.88 8.40
CA ASP A 190 14.49 -40.00 7.56
C ASP A 190 14.90 -40.02 6.07
N LEU A 191 14.23 -40.87 5.26
CA LEU A 191 14.36 -40.92 3.80
C LEU A 191 13.81 -39.62 3.19
N ARG A 192 14.37 -38.45 3.53
CA ARG A 192 14.11 -37.21 2.83
C ARG A 192 15.09 -37.14 1.68
N PRO A 193 14.69 -37.44 0.44
CA PRO A 193 15.53 -37.14 -0.70
C PRO A 193 15.91 -35.65 -0.66
N LEU A 194 17.11 -35.32 -1.16
CA LEU A 194 17.71 -33.98 -1.25
C LEU A 194 16.84 -32.94 -1.99
N ASN A 195 15.70 -33.34 -2.54
CA ASN A 195 14.68 -32.49 -3.14
C ASN A 195 13.30 -33.11 -2.88
N ASN A 196 12.72 -32.83 -1.72
CA ASN A 196 11.44 -33.41 -1.33
C ASN A 196 10.30 -32.57 -1.93
N THR A 197 9.79 -32.96 -3.10
CA THR A 197 8.54 -32.39 -3.63
C THR A 197 7.37 -33.10 -2.98
N TRP A 198 6.66 -32.42 -2.09
CA TRP A 198 5.50 -32.96 -1.40
C TRP A 198 4.22 -32.62 -2.16
N THR A 199 3.64 -33.60 -2.84
CA THR A 199 2.35 -33.44 -3.54
C THR A 199 1.19 -33.91 -2.66
N GLY A 200 0.18 -33.07 -2.46
CA GLY A 200 -1.02 -33.38 -1.68
C GLY A 200 -1.02 -32.84 -0.24
N ASN A 201 -2.11 -33.10 0.51
CA ASN A 201 -2.25 -32.70 1.92
C ASN A 201 -1.44 -33.65 2.82
N ASN A 202 -0.11 -33.57 2.73
CA ASN A 202 0.78 -34.39 3.54
C ASN A 202 0.89 -33.81 4.94
N THR A 203 0.16 -34.41 5.87
CA THR A 203 0.35 -34.18 7.30
C THR A 203 1.64 -34.87 7.70
N TRP A 204 2.59 -34.17 8.35
CA TRP A 204 3.73 -34.79 9.02
C TRP A 204 3.21 -35.66 10.19
N GLN A 205 2.70 -36.85 9.90
CA GLN A 205 2.26 -37.81 10.91
C GLN A 205 3.48 -38.56 11.44
N THR A 206 4.25 -37.92 12.33
CA THR A 206 4.90 -38.70 13.37
C THR A 206 3.78 -39.14 14.31
N GLY A 207 3.70 -40.41 14.72
CA GLY A 207 2.62 -40.96 15.57
C GLY A 207 2.40 -40.27 16.94
N LEU A 208 3.11 -39.17 17.21
CA LEU A 208 2.81 -38.16 18.20
C LEU A 208 2.64 -36.84 17.45
N ASN A 209 1.45 -36.25 17.46
CA ASN A 209 1.09 -35.02 16.74
C ASN A 209 1.78 -33.74 17.29
N THR A 210 2.99 -33.85 17.82
CA THR A 210 3.73 -32.77 18.48
C THR A 210 5.21 -32.85 18.11
N PHE A 211 5.69 -31.84 17.38
CA PHE A 211 7.12 -31.57 17.28
C PHE A 211 7.65 -31.19 18.67
N LYS A 212 8.67 -31.90 19.15
CA LYS A 212 9.30 -31.61 20.46
C LYS A 212 10.31 -30.46 20.40
N THR A 213 10.71 -30.06 19.20
CA THR A 213 11.71 -29.01 18.91
C THR A 213 11.36 -28.29 17.61
N ALA A 214 11.96 -27.10 17.40
CA ALA A 214 11.78 -26.33 16.18
C ALA A 214 12.23 -27.13 14.95
N THR A 215 11.51 -27.00 13.84
CA THR A 215 11.95 -27.54 12.54
C THR A 215 12.89 -26.55 11.87
N THR A 216 14.14 -26.94 11.65
CA THR A 216 15.13 -26.09 10.97
C THR A 216 15.28 -26.52 9.51
N PHE A 217 15.07 -25.57 8.60
CA PHE A 217 15.37 -25.68 7.18
C PHE A 217 16.64 -24.86 6.90
N ASN A 218 17.78 -25.53 6.77
CA ASN A 218 19.08 -24.89 6.59
C ASN A 218 19.70 -25.30 5.25
N LEU A 219 20.00 -24.31 4.40
CA LEU A 219 20.72 -24.50 3.15
C LEU A 219 22.22 -24.18 3.26
N ASN A 220 22.69 -23.78 4.45
CA ASN A 220 24.13 -23.56 4.70
C ASN A 220 24.84 -24.85 5.10
N ALA A 221 26.15 -24.87 4.84
CA ALA A 221 27.04 -25.91 5.35
C ALA A 221 27.23 -25.82 6.87
N ALA A 222 27.26 -24.59 7.41
CA ALA A 222 27.34 -24.34 8.85
C ALA A 222 25.96 -24.38 9.51
N ALA A 223 25.91 -24.71 10.81
CA ALA A 223 24.68 -24.66 11.60
C ALA A 223 24.16 -23.22 11.73
N LEU A 224 22.84 -23.06 11.72
CA LEU A 224 22.21 -21.77 12.00
C LEU A 224 22.35 -21.40 13.49
N PRO A 225 22.34 -20.09 13.82
CA PRO A 225 22.27 -19.64 15.20
C PRO A 225 21.04 -20.22 15.93
N ALA A 226 21.15 -20.35 17.26
CA ALA A 226 20.04 -20.80 18.08
C ALA A 226 18.81 -19.90 17.87
N ALA A 227 17.68 -20.52 17.51
CA ALA A 227 16.44 -19.80 17.27
C ALA A 227 15.87 -19.23 18.59
N PRO A 228 15.18 -18.07 18.55
CA PRO A 228 14.46 -17.57 19.71
C PRO A 228 13.48 -18.60 20.28
N SER A 229 13.23 -18.54 21.60
CA SER A 229 12.26 -19.42 22.26
C SER A 229 10.87 -19.31 21.62
N GLY A 230 10.17 -20.44 21.48
CA GLY A 230 8.86 -20.52 20.83
C GLY A 230 8.91 -20.64 19.30
N THR A 231 10.10 -20.67 18.69
CA THR A 231 10.24 -20.92 17.24
C THR A 231 9.72 -22.30 16.87
N ILE A 232 8.77 -22.37 15.94
CA ILE A 232 8.27 -23.63 15.37
C ILE A 232 9.04 -24.00 14.11
N ALA A 233 9.42 -23.02 13.30
CA ALA A 233 10.21 -23.20 12.10
C ALA A 233 11.26 -22.10 11.93
N GLN A 234 12.51 -22.49 11.60
CA GLN A 234 13.60 -21.58 11.27
C GLN A 234 14.06 -21.86 9.83
N PHE A 235 14.15 -20.82 9.00
CA PHE A 235 14.59 -20.91 7.61
C PHE A 235 15.91 -20.16 7.43
N GLY A 236 16.94 -20.84 6.92
CA GLY A 236 18.24 -20.26 6.58
C GLY A 236 18.60 -20.54 5.13
N GLY A 237 18.73 -19.47 4.33
CA GLY A 237 19.21 -19.56 2.95
C GLY A 237 20.73 -19.72 2.90
N ALA A 238 21.26 -20.18 1.76
CA ALA A 238 22.70 -20.33 1.56
C ALA A 238 23.43 -18.98 1.64
N ASP A 239 24.69 -19.00 2.05
CA ASP A 239 25.54 -17.81 2.13
C ASP A 239 25.53 -17.00 0.84
N ALA A 240 25.47 -15.66 0.98
CA ALA A 240 25.37 -14.70 -0.12
C ALA A 240 24.12 -14.88 -1.03
N THR A 241 23.08 -15.59 -0.58
CA THR A 241 21.80 -15.70 -1.27
C THR A 241 20.63 -15.14 -0.45
N VAL A 242 19.58 -14.68 -1.13
CA VAL A 242 18.35 -14.21 -0.46
C VAL A 242 17.53 -15.41 0.00
N ALA A 243 17.35 -15.57 1.32
CA ALA A 243 16.39 -16.52 1.86
C ALA A 243 14.96 -16.07 1.51
N ARG A 244 14.15 -16.97 0.95
CA ARG A 244 12.76 -16.69 0.56
C ARG A 244 11.80 -17.75 1.09
N LEU A 245 10.63 -17.31 1.51
CA LEU A 245 9.43 -18.13 1.62
C LEU A 245 8.50 -17.73 0.47
N LEU A 246 8.42 -18.56 -0.57
CA LEU A 246 7.57 -18.31 -1.73
C LEU A 246 6.22 -19.02 -1.55
N LEU A 247 5.14 -18.28 -1.80
CA LEU A 247 3.77 -18.79 -1.82
C LEU A 247 3.18 -18.43 -3.18
N ASP A 248 2.78 -19.45 -3.95
CA ASP A 248 2.15 -19.26 -5.26
C ASP A 248 0.68 -19.68 -5.21
N SER A 249 -0.20 -18.92 -5.86
CA SER A 249 -1.62 -19.24 -6.06
C SER A 249 -2.02 -18.88 -7.49
N PHE A 250 -2.94 -19.65 -8.06
CA PHE A 250 -3.43 -19.48 -9.43
C PHE A 250 -4.96 -19.38 -9.44
N GLY A 251 -5.53 -18.63 -10.39
CA GLY A 251 -6.98 -18.35 -10.48
C GLY A 251 -7.42 -17.16 -9.62
N THR A 252 -8.63 -17.20 -9.07
CA THR A 252 -9.18 -16.13 -8.20
C THR A 252 -8.75 -16.24 -6.73
N GLY A 253 -7.99 -17.28 -6.37
CA GLY A 253 -7.46 -17.47 -5.01
C GLY A 253 -6.18 -16.67 -4.76
N GLY A 254 -5.97 -16.21 -3.53
CA GLY A 254 -4.75 -15.52 -3.09
C GLY A 254 -3.96 -16.31 -2.05
N THR A 255 -2.76 -15.82 -1.71
CA THR A 255 -1.87 -16.37 -0.67
C THR A 255 -1.87 -15.48 0.57
N ASN A 256 -1.86 -16.07 1.77
CA ASN A 256 -1.96 -15.30 3.03
C ASN A 256 -0.94 -15.76 4.09
N PHE A 257 -0.51 -14.82 4.92
CA PHE A 257 -0.05 -15.10 6.29
C PHE A 257 -1.19 -14.78 7.25
N THR A 258 -1.71 -15.77 7.96
CA THR A 258 -2.87 -15.61 8.86
C THR A 258 -2.48 -15.80 10.31
N PHE A 259 -2.72 -14.77 11.12
CA PHE A 259 -2.52 -14.81 12.56
C PHE A 259 -3.84 -15.05 13.28
N ARG A 260 -3.84 -15.93 14.28
CA ARG A 260 -4.95 -16.13 15.20
C ARG A 260 -4.39 -16.21 16.61
N ALA A 261 -4.92 -15.40 17.50
CA ALA A 261 -4.55 -15.39 18.90
C ALA A 261 -5.81 -15.43 19.78
N SER A 262 -5.66 -16.06 20.94
CA SER A 262 -6.58 -15.99 22.05
C SER A 262 -5.76 -15.93 23.33
N LEU A 263 -6.31 -15.37 24.39
CA LEU A 263 -5.73 -15.54 25.71
C LEU A 263 -6.07 -16.95 26.25
N GLY A 264 -5.51 -17.31 27.40
CA GLY A 264 -5.73 -18.62 28.03
C GLY A 264 -4.90 -19.74 27.40
N THR A 265 -5.38 -20.98 27.54
CA THR A 265 -4.70 -22.17 27.00
C THR A 265 -5.44 -22.72 25.78
N ALA A 266 -4.80 -23.63 25.03
CA ALA A 266 -5.47 -24.31 23.92
C ALA A 266 -6.73 -25.10 24.36
N ALA A 267 -6.78 -25.55 25.62
CA ALA A 267 -7.92 -26.24 26.21
C ALA A 267 -8.99 -25.30 26.79
N ALA A 268 -8.61 -24.07 27.16
CA ALA A 268 -9.50 -23.07 27.75
C ALA A 268 -9.13 -21.67 27.23
N ARG A 269 -9.68 -21.30 26.07
CA ARG A 269 -9.42 -20.02 25.41
C ARG A 269 -10.24 -18.90 26.04
N SER A 270 -9.66 -17.71 26.13
CA SER A 270 -10.35 -16.49 26.51
C SER A 270 -10.18 -15.39 25.46
N ALA A 271 -11.10 -14.42 25.47
CA ALA A 271 -11.09 -13.31 24.52
C ALA A 271 -9.85 -12.42 24.70
N LEU A 272 -9.41 -11.80 23.60
CA LEU A 272 -8.32 -10.82 23.63
C LEU A 272 -8.77 -9.56 24.39
N THR A 273 -7.87 -8.94 25.12
CA THR A 273 -8.07 -7.62 25.74
C THR A 273 -7.40 -6.52 24.92
N SER A 274 -7.81 -5.27 25.12
CA SER A 274 -7.16 -4.13 24.46
C SER A 274 -5.64 -4.15 24.68
N GLY A 275 -4.88 -3.95 23.60
CA GLY A 275 -3.42 -4.04 23.59
C GLY A 275 -2.86 -5.44 23.33
N SER A 276 -3.69 -6.49 23.28
CA SER A 276 -3.24 -7.85 22.96
C SER A 276 -2.74 -7.93 21.51
N VAL A 277 -1.51 -8.41 21.31
CA VAL A 277 -0.94 -8.65 19.98
C VAL A 277 -1.51 -9.95 19.39
N ILE A 278 -2.02 -9.85 18.16
CA ILE A 278 -2.56 -10.99 17.39
C ILE A 278 -1.46 -11.65 16.59
N GLY A 279 -0.57 -10.84 16.00
CA GLY A 279 0.56 -11.29 15.20
C GLY A 279 1.47 -10.13 14.83
N THR A 280 2.72 -10.46 14.47
CA THR A 280 3.75 -9.46 14.20
C THR A 280 4.63 -9.90 13.03
N PHE A 281 4.92 -8.97 12.13
CA PHE A 281 6.09 -9.05 11.25
C PHE A 281 7.21 -8.25 11.89
N GLY A 282 8.28 -8.93 12.30
CA GLY A 282 9.37 -8.34 13.08
C GLY A 282 10.71 -8.43 12.36
N ALA A 283 11.48 -7.34 12.41
CA ALA A 283 12.86 -7.30 11.98
C ALA A 283 13.76 -7.31 13.23
N MET A 284 14.45 -8.43 13.42
CA MET A 284 15.50 -8.60 14.43
C MET A 284 16.84 -8.37 13.72
N GLY A 285 17.47 -7.21 13.97
CA GLY A 285 18.76 -6.89 13.36
C GLY A 285 19.85 -7.89 13.77
N ALA A 286 20.72 -8.26 12.83
CA ALA A 286 21.77 -9.27 13.03
C ALA A 286 22.82 -8.84 14.07
N TYR A 287 23.30 -9.84 14.81
CA TYR A 287 24.56 -9.93 15.56
C TYR A 287 25.23 -8.59 15.94
N ASP A 288 25.14 -8.20 17.21
CA ASP A 288 25.79 -7.00 17.77
C ASP A 288 27.34 -7.11 17.89
N ALA A 289 27.94 -7.87 16.98
CA ALA A 289 29.30 -8.42 17.03
C ALA A 289 29.53 -9.53 18.07
N THR A 290 28.59 -9.80 18.97
CA THR A 290 28.72 -10.86 20.00
C THR A 290 27.51 -11.80 20.08
N ASN A 291 26.29 -11.27 19.96
CA ASN A 291 25.05 -12.00 20.14
C ASN A 291 23.98 -11.55 19.13
N TYR A 292 23.10 -12.49 18.77
CA TYR A 292 21.87 -12.13 18.07
C TYR A 292 20.90 -11.45 19.03
N VAL A 293 20.29 -10.35 18.58
CA VAL A 293 19.25 -9.67 19.35
C VAL A 293 18.05 -10.60 19.55
N THR A 294 17.48 -10.59 20.75
CA THR A 294 16.37 -11.49 21.12
C THR A 294 14.98 -10.86 20.97
N SER A 295 14.90 -9.61 20.53
CA SER A 295 13.66 -8.89 20.27
C SER A 295 13.75 -8.07 18.98
N SER A 296 12.60 -7.81 18.35
CA SER A 296 12.53 -7.00 17.13
C SER A 296 12.93 -5.54 17.38
N ARG A 297 13.54 -4.89 16.39
CA ARG A 297 13.93 -3.47 16.40
C ARG A 297 12.98 -2.64 15.54
N ALA A 298 12.51 -3.18 14.44
CA ALA A 298 11.37 -2.64 13.70
C ALA A 298 10.29 -3.72 13.59
N ALA A 299 9.02 -3.33 13.63
CA ALA A 299 7.93 -4.28 13.51
C ALA A 299 6.66 -3.64 12.97
N MET A 300 5.82 -4.47 12.35
CA MET A 300 4.40 -4.22 12.13
C MET A 300 3.62 -5.23 12.96
N ALA A 301 2.75 -4.76 13.85
CA ALA A 301 1.94 -5.62 14.71
C ALA A 301 0.45 -5.40 14.46
N PHE A 302 -0.32 -6.48 14.47
CA PHE A 302 -1.78 -6.46 14.50
C PHE A 302 -2.21 -6.58 15.96
N VAL A 303 -2.99 -5.61 16.45
CA VAL A 303 -3.26 -5.49 17.88
C VAL A 303 -4.75 -5.28 18.12
N ALA A 304 -5.32 -5.97 19.10
CA ALA A 304 -6.67 -5.69 19.57
C ALA A 304 -6.73 -4.27 20.13
N ALA A 305 -7.65 -3.44 19.62
CA ALA A 305 -7.81 -2.06 20.06
C ALA A 305 -8.79 -1.92 21.22
N GLU A 306 -9.65 -2.91 21.42
CA GLU A 306 -10.62 -2.99 22.50
C GLU A 306 -10.63 -4.40 23.12
N ASN A 307 -11.38 -4.58 24.21
CA ASN A 307 -11.65 -5.92 24.72
C ASN A 307 -12.59 -6.63 23.74
N TRP A 308 -12.15 -7.78 23.22
CA TRP A 308 -12.92 -8.52 22.27
C TRP A 308 -14.08 -9.26 22.94
N SER A 309 -15.20 -9.30 22.24
CA SER A 309 -16.43 -10.01 22.62
C SER A 309 -17.01 -10.71 21.39
N ALA A 310 -18.24 -11.22 21.47
CA ALA A 310 -18.96 -11.73 20.30
C ALA A 310 -19.31 -10.63 19.29
N THR A 311 -19.43 -9.38 19.74
CA THR A 311 -19.90 -8.23 18.92
C THR A 311 -18.85 -7.13 18.73
N ASN A 312 -17.70 -7.23 19.41
CA ASN A 312 -16.64 -6.23 19.42
C ASN A 312 -15.32 -6.91 19.09
N GLN A 313 -14.70 -6.58 17.97
CA GLN A 313 -13.39 -7.11 17.58
C GLN A 313 -12.51 -6.03 16.94
N GLY A 314 -12.63 -4.77 17.38
CA GLY A 314 -11.81 -3.67 16.91
C GLY A 314 -10.32 -3.99 16.99
N ALA A 315 -9.61 -3.76 15.90
CA ALA A 315 -8.19 -4.03 15.76
C ALA A 315 -7.49 -2.85 15.07
N ARG A 316 -6.23 -2.62 15.43
CA ARG A 316 -5.37 -1.61 14.82
C ARG A 316 -4.09 -2.26 14.30
N ILE A 317 -3.40 -1.53 13.42
CA ILE A 317 -2.07 -1.91 12.93
C ILE A 317 -1.07 -0.92 13.49
N ASP A 318 -0.10 -1.43 14.24
CA ASP A 318 0.94 -0.64 14.90
C ASP A 318 2.28 -0.79 14.18
N PHE A 319 2.92 0.33 13.90
CA PHE A 319 4.26 0.42 13.32
C PHE A 319 5.25 0.82 14.39
N TYR A 320 6.23 -0.05 14.62
CA TYR A 320 7.26 0.14 15.61
C TYR A 320 8.63 0.37 14.97
N THR A 321 9.38 1.29 15.55
CA THR A 321 10.77 1.61 15.16
C THR A 321 11.65 1.75 16.40
N THR A 322 12.96 1.62 16.23
CA THR A 322 13.93 1.95 17.29
C THR A 322 14.63 3.26 16.94
N PRO A 323 14.62 4.28 17.83
CA PRO A 323 15.39 5.51 17.61
C PRO A 323 16.89 5.25 17.43
N LEU A 324 17.59 6.14 16.73
CA LEU A 324 19.05 6.10 16.65
C LEU A 324 19.66 6.16 18.05
N ALA A 325 20.78 5.45 18.25
CA ALA A 325 21.45 5.32 19.55
C ALA A 325 20.58 4.75 20.68
N SER A 326 19.53 3.98 20.36
CA SER A 326 18.68 3.29 21.31
C SER A 326 18.57 1.80 20.97
N THR A 327 18.28 0.98 21.97
CA THR A 327 17.91 -0.43 21.82
C THR A 327 16.42 -0.66 22.07
N THR A 328 15.70 0.36 22.54
CA THR A 328 14.29 0.26 22.94
C THR A 328 13.40 0.61 21.75
N GLN A 329 12.55 -0.34 21.38
CA GLN A 329 11.54 -0.14 20.36
C GLN A 329 10.44 0.81 20.87
N LYS A 330 9.90 1.61 19.96
CA LYS A 330 8.89 2.62 20.22
C LYS A 330 7.79 2.53 19.16
N LEU A 331 6.52 2.70 19.58
CA LEU A 331 5.41 2.91 18.66
C LEU A 331 5.59 4.24 17.92
N ALA A 332 5.76 4.17 16.61
CA ALA A 332 5.96 5.34 15.75
C ALA A 332 4.67 5.82 15.10
N GLY A 333 3.75 4.90 14.82
CA GLY A 333 2.43 5.25 14.33
C GLY A 333 1.48 4.06 14.27
N SER A 334 0.20 4.36 14.10
CA SER A 334 -0.88 3.36 14.08
C SER A 334 -1.93 3.70 13.04
N ILE A 335 -2.47 2.68 12.38
CA ILE A 335 -3.75 2.74 11.66
C ILE A 335 -4.82 2.21 12.62
N ASN A 336 -5.70 3.09 13.07
CA ASN A 336 -6.70 2.81 14.10
C ASN A 336 -7.92 2.07 13.51
N PRO A 337 -8.81 1.49 14.35
CA PRO A 337 -9.97 0.74 13.87
C PRO A 337 -10.98 1.59 13.08
N ASP A 338 -10.99 2.91 13.30
CA ASP A 338 -11.81 3.87 12.57
C ASP A 338 -11.18 4.29 11.22
N GLY A 339 -10.00 3.78 10.89
CA GLY A 339 -9.23 4.10 9.68
C GLY A 339 -8.36 5.35 9.81
N SER A 340 -8.34 6.03 10.95
CA SER A 340 -7.46 7.19 11.18
C SER A 340 -5.98 6.77 11.30
N LEU A 341 -5.09 7.68 10.90
CA LEU A 341 -3.64 7.53 11.04
C LEU A 341 -3.11 8.40 12.18
N THR A 342 -2.40 7.79 13.12
CA THR A 342 -1.66 8.51 14.17
C THR A 342 -0.16 8.35 13.93
N ILE A 343 0.58 9.46 13.91
CA ILE A 343 2.05 9.49 13.88
C ILE A 343 2.52 10.17 15.16
N ASN A 344 3.34 9.48 15.95
CA ASN A 344 3.77 9.98 17.25
C ASN A 344 5.29 9.91 17.43
N GLN A 345 5.93 11.07 17.54
CA GLN A 345 7.35 11.20 17.85
C GLN A 345 7.64 11.32 19.36
N ASN A 346 6.63 11.44 20.22
CA ASN A 346 6.78 11.40 21.69
C ASN A 346 6.85 10.00 22.28
N ALA A 347 7.51 9.86 23.42
CA ALA A 347 7.57 8.61 24.17
C ALA A 347 6.20 8.23 24.77
N ALA A 348 5.43 9.22 25.24
CA ALA A 348 4.07 9.04 25.72
C ALA A 348 3.05 9.04 24.57
N ALA A 349 1.88 8.46 24.82
CA ALA A 349 0.75 8.52 23.90
C ALA A 349 0.25 9.97 23.72
N LEU A 350 -0.26 10.29 22.53
CA LEU A 350 -0.88 11.59 22.27
C LEU A 350 -2.26 11.68 22.94
N PRO A 351 -2.72 12.88 23.31
CA PRO A 351 -4.09 13.10 23.77
C PRO A 351 -5.12 12.67 22.71
N ALA A 352 -6.32 12.34 23.14
CA ALA A 352 -7.42 12.01 22.24
C ALA A 352 -7.66 13.19 21.26
N PRO A 353 -7.68 12.94 19.95
CA PRO A 353 -7.90 13.99 18.97
C PRO A 353 -9.37 14.42 18.92
N PRO A 354 -9.69 15.59 18.35
CA PRO A 354 -11.07 15.96 18.02
C PRO A 354 -11.77 14.90 17.16
N ASN A 355 -13.09 14.77 17.32
CA ASN A 355 -13.87 13.80 16.54
C ASN A 355 -13.73 14.06 15.02
N GLY A 356 -13.65 12.99 14.22
CA GLY A 356 -13.47 13.05 12.77
C GLY A 356 -12.03 13.30 12.32
N THR A 357 -11.05 13.24 13.22
CA THR A 357 -9.63 13.38 12.87
C THR A 357 -9.15 12.18 12.06
N GLY A 358 -8.83 12.39 10.79
CA GLY A 358 -8.24 11.35 9.93
C GLY A 358 -6.72 11.20 10.06
N LEU A 359 -6.02 12.26 10.47
CA LEU A 359 -4.56 12.27 10.69
C LEU A 359 -4.23 13.08 11.95
N GLN A 360 -3.51 12.46 12.88
CA GLN A 360 -2.92 13.13 14.05
C GLN A 360 -1.41 13.00 14.02
N VAL A 361 -0.70 14.12 14.14
CA VAL A 361 0.78 14.16 14.15
C VAL A 361 1.27 14.81 15.45
N GLY A 362 2.12 14.09 16.19
CA GLY A 362 2.81 14.59 17.37
C GLY A 362 4.33 14.67 17.15
N GLY A 363 4.92 15.84 17.38
CA GLY A 363 6.38 16.07 17.38
C GLY A 363 6.99 15.70 18.73
N VAL A 364 8.31 15.53 18.79
CA VAL A 364 9.03 15.24 20.06
C VAL A 364 8.94 16.42 21.03
N ASP A 365 8.87 16.12 22.33
CA ASP A 365 8.86 17.11 23.41
C ASP A 365 9.97 18.17 23.22
N GLY A 366 9.59 19.45 23.35
CA GLY A 366 10.48 20.60 23.14
C GLY A 366 10.76 20.95 21.67
N THR A 367 10.21 20.21 20.71
CA THR A 367 10.36 20.47 19.27
C THR A 367 8.99 20.60 18.58
N GLY A 368 8.84 21.55 17.66
CA GLY A 368 7.58 21.73 16.93
C GLY A 368 7.25 20.54 16.03
N ALA A 369 5.99 20.08 16.04
CA ALA A 369 5.47 19.17 15.03
C ALA A 369 5.41 19.88 13.67
N ARG A 370 5.82 19.22 12.59
CA ARG A 370 5.85 19.81 11.24
C ARG A 370 5.32 18.85 10.19
N ILE A 371 4.51 19.40 9.28
CA ILE A 371 4.18 18.81 7.98
C ILE A 371 4.78 19.75 6.92
N LEU A 372 5.71 19.26 6.10
CA LEU A 372 6.42 20.02 5.06
C LEU A 372 5.99 19.54 3.67
N ALA A 373 5.79 20.47 2.74
CA ALA A 373 5.50 20.19 1.35
C ALA A 373 6.51 20.93 0.45
N ASP A 374 7.48 20.21 -0.09
CA ASP A 374 8.50 20.74 -1.00
C ASP A 374 8.05 20.59 -2.46
N THR A 375 8.17 21.66 -3.25
CA THR A 375 7.83 21.65 -4.69
C THR A 375 8.87 22.40 -5.52
N PHE A 376 9.16 21.89 -6.72
CA PHE A 376 10.11 22.50 -7.65
C PHE A 376 9.43 22.71 -9.01
N GLY A 377 9.48 23.94 -9.54
CA GLY A 377 8.81 24.30 -10.80
C GLY A 377 7.28 24.48 -10.73
N THR A 378 6.68 24.40 -9.54
CA THR A 378 5.23 24.58 -9.30
C THR A 378 4.91 24.83 -7.81
N GLN A 379 3.63 24.93 -7.42
CA GLN A 379 3.16 25.27 -6.06
C GLN A 379 2.80 24.05 -5.20
N ALA A 380 3.10 24.14 -3.90
CA ALA A 380 2.51 23.28 -2.86
C ALA A 380 1.09 23.75 -2.51
N SER A 381 0.19 22.83 -2.15
CA SER A 381 -1.21 23.16 -1.86
C SER A 381 -1.76 22.40 -0.66
N PHE A 382 -2.59 23.09 0.13
CA PHE A 382 -3.50 22.49 1.10
C PHE A 382 -4.93 22.78 0.64
N THR A 383 -5.69 21.73 0.31
CA THR A 383 -7.00 21.90 -0.35
C THR A 383 -8.08 21.13 0.37
N GLY A 384 -9.09 21.87 0.84
CA GLY A 384 -10.36 21.30 1.28
C GLY A 384 -11.35 21.24 0.11
N ARG A 385 -12.15 20.18 0.03
CA ARG A 385 -13.33 20.10 -0.84
C ARG A 385 -14.51 19.66 0.00
N ARG A 386 -15.61 20.38 -0.10
CA ARG A 386 -16.87 20.03 0.57
C ARG A 386 -17.98 19.93 -0.46
N ALA A 387 -18.81 18.92 -0.31
CA ALA A 387 -20.16 18.84 -0.86
C ALA A 387 -21.10 18.57 0.31
N ASN A 388 -22.36 18.95 0.17
CA ASN A 388 -23.41 18.48 1.08
C ASN A 388 -23.84 17.06 0.70
N GLY A 389 -24.66 16.42 1.53
CA GLY A 389 -25.13 15.05 1.30
C GLY A 389 -24.05 14.00 1.62
N THR A 390 -24.02 12.91 0.86
CA THR A 390 -23.08 11.79 1.06
C THR A 390 -22.14 11.62 -0.14
N ALA A 391 -21.08 10.83 0.02
CA ALA A 391 -20.19 10.50 -1.10
C ALA A 391 -20.93 9.84 -2.29
N ALA A 392 -22.00 9.08 -2.01
CA ALA A 392 -22.84 8.41 -3.01
C ALA A 392 -23.92 9.34 -3.61
N ALA A 393 -24.35 10.38 -2.88
CA ALA A 393 -25.37 11.34 -3.30
C ALA A 393 -24.97 12.76 -2.87
N ARG A 394 -24.07 13.39 -3.64
CA ARG A 394 -23.56 14.73 -3.36
C ARG A 394 -24.60 15.79 -3.72
N SER A 395 -24.75 16.79 -2.87
CA SER A 395 -25.53 18.01 -3.15
C SER A 395 -24.66 19.25 -3.05
N ALA A 396 -25.13 20.35 -3.66
CA ALA A 396 -24.41 21.61 -3.69
C ALA A 396 -24.34 22.27 -2.30
N LEU A 397 -23.34 23.13 -2.12
CA LEU A 397 -23.20 23.99 -0.94
C LEU A 397 -24.36 24.99 -0.88
N VAL A 398 -24.80 25.32 0.33
CA VAL A 398 -25.81 26.37 0.60
C VAL A 398 -25.18 27.56 1.31
N SER A 399 -25.83 28.72 1.24
CA SER A 399 -25.32 29.94 1.89
C SER A 399 -25.07 29.72 3.39
N GLY A 400 -23.91 30.14 3.87
CA GLY A 400 -23.48 29.97 5.26
C GLY A 400 -22.69 28.69 5.53
N ASP A 401 -22.63 27.76 4.57
CA ASP A 401 -21.83 26.55 4.71
C ASP A 401 -20.34 26.84 4.82
N ILE A 402 -19.70 26.27 5.84
CA ILE A 402 -18.23 26.29 5.99
C ILE A 402 -17.63 25.23 5.06
N ILE A 403 -16.79 25.66 4.13
CA ILE A 403 -16.13 24.80 3.13
C ILE A 403 -14.87 24.16 3.72
N GLY A 404 -14.09 24.96 4.45
CA GLY A 404 -12.85 24.54 5.10
C GLY A 404 -12.48 25.46 6.26
N THR A 405 -11.79 24.91 7.26
CA THR A 405 -11.34 25.62 8.45
C THR A 405 -9.86 25.36 8.70
N PHE A 406 -9.11 26.41 8.99
CA PHE A 406 -7.80 26.35 9.64
C PHE A 406 -7.96 26.92 11.05
N GLY A 407 -7.78 26.11 12.08
CA GLY A 407 -8.16 26.46 13.45
C GLY A 407 -7.16 25.99 14.49
N ALA A 408 -7.21 26.64 15.66
CA ALA A 408 -6.36 26.34 16.80
C ALA A 408 -7.19 25.96 18.03
N HIS A 409 -6.86 24.80 18.60
CA HIS A 409 -7.27 24.38 19.94
C HIS A 409 -6.15 24.66 20.93
N GLY A 410 -6.47 24.83 22.21
CA GLY A 410 -5.49 25.01 23.27
C GLY A 410 -5.90 24.27 24.53
N ALA A 411 -4.92 23.78 25.29
CA ALA A 411 -5.16 23.25 26.62
C ALA A 411 -5.64 24.38 27.54
N TYR A 412 -6.80 24.20 28.19
CA TYR A 412 -7.31 25.18 29.17
C TYR A 412 -6.98 24.77 30.61
N ASP A 413 -6.52 23.54 30.80
CA ASP A 413 -5.91 23.04 32.03
C ASP A 413 -4.81 22.02 31.67
N ALA A 414 -4.20 21.36 32.65
CA ALA A 414 -3.10 20.41 32.42
C ALA A 414 -3.52 19.12 31.68
N THR A 415 -4.82 18.87 31.52
CA THR A 415 -5.38 17.61 31.01
C THR A 415 -6.23 17.81 29.76
N ASN A 416 -6.98 18.90 29.67
CA ASN A 416 -8.07 19.08 28.73
C ASN A 416 -7.78 20.18 27.72
N TYR A 417 -8.10 19.88 26.46
CA TYR A 417 -8.06 20.82 25.35
C TYR A 417 -9.44 21.43 25.10
N SER A 418 -9.47 22.66 24.58
CA SER A 418 -10.72 23.31 24.22
C SER A 418 -11.53 22.45 23.25
N ASN A 419 -12.83 22.30 23.49
CA ASN A 419 -13.71 21.51 22.60
C ASN A 419 -14.00 22.19 21.25
N ALA A 420 -13.59 23.46 21.08
CA ALA A 420 -13.74 24.22 19.86
C ALA A 420 -12.48 25.06 19.56
N ASN A 421 -12.33 25.49 18.31
CA ASN A 421 -11.28 26.41 17.89
C ASN A 421 -11.41 27.77 18.60
N ARG A 422 -10.32 28.26 19.20
CA ARG A 422 -10.26 29.58 19.88
C ARG A 422 -9.83 30.72 18.96
N ALA A 423 -9.11 30.39 17.90
CA ALA A 423 -8.83 31.26 16.77
C ALA A 423 -8.92 30.42 15.49
N MET A 424 -9.46 31.00 14.43
CA MET A 424 -9.59 30.29 13.15
C MET A 424 -9.74 31.23 11.95
N MET A 425 -9.39 30.69 10.79
CA MET A 425 -9.75 31.18 9.47
C MET A 425 -10.71 30.18 8.82
N GLN A 426 -11.80 30.67 8.23
CA GLN A 426 -12.78 29.83 7.55
C GLN A 426 -13.08 30.35 6.15
N THR A 427 -13.27 29.41 5.23
CA THR A 427 -13.86 29.67 3.92
C THR A 427 -15.34 29.29 3.96
N VAL A 428 -16.21 30.19 3.49
CA VAL A 428 -17.67 30.04 3.68
C VAL A 428 -18.40 30.39 2.39
N ALA A 429 -19.39 29.60 2.00
CA ALA A 429 -20.27 29.92 0.89
C ALA A 429 -21.17 31.12 1.25
N THR A 430 -21.32 32.08 0.33
CA THR A 430 -22.13 33.31 0.54
C THR A 430 -23.46 33.30 -0.22
N GLU A 431 -23.73 32.20 -0.92
CA GLU A 431 -24.94 31.92 -1.68
C GLU A 431 -25.10 30.41 -1.84
N ASN A 432 -26.26 29.98 -2.35
CA ASN A 432 -26.45 28.59 -2.75
C ASN A 432 -25.67 28.34 -4.03
N TRP A 433 -24.75 27.38 -3.99
CA TRP A 433 -23.91 27.09 -5.15
C TRP A 433 -24.71 26.38 -6.24
N ALA A 434 -24.50 26.81 -7.47
CA ALA A 434 -25.00 26.20 -8.70
C ALA A 434 -23.88 26.23 -9.75
N ALA A 435 -24.08 25.68 -10.95
CA ALA A 435 -23.03 25.61 -11.98
C ALA A 435 -22.42 26.97 -12.36
N GLY A 436 -23.21 28.06 -12.31
CA GLY A 436 -22.77 29.42 -12.64
C GLY A 436 -22.63 30.39 -11.46
N ALA A 437 -22.77 29.92 -10.22
CA ALA A 437 -22.75 30.76 -9.03
C ALA A 437 -22.10 30.00 -7.87
N GLN A 438 -20.93 30.45 -7.42
CA GLN A 438 -20.16 29.82 -6.33
C GLN A 438 -19.52 30.85 -5.39
N GLY A 439 -20.20 31.96 -5.12
CA GLY A 439 -19.70 33.04 -4.27
C GLY A 439 -19.26 32.53 -2.90
N ALA A 440 -18.07 32.96 -2.48
CA ALA A 440 -17.46 32.57 -1.21
C ALA A 440 -16.77 33.76 -0.55
N LYS A 441 -16.63 33.69 0.77
CA LYS A 441 -15.90 34.65 1.60
C LYS A 441 -14.85 33.95 2.45
N VAL A 442 -13.89 34.74 2.96
CA VAL A 442 -12.94 34.31 3.99
C VAL A 442 -13.22 35.09 5.25
N GLN A 443 -13.38 34.41 6.39
CA GLN A 443 -13.59 35.06 7.68
C GLN A 443 -12.56 34.60 8.72
N PHE A 444 -12.23 35.52 9.62
CA PHE A 444 -11.34 35.29 10.75
C PHE A 444 -12.11 35.46 12.04
N SER A 445 -11.95 34.51 12.95
CA SER A 445 -12.65 34.49 14.23
C SER A 445 -11.67 34.39 15.39
N THR A 446 -11.94 35.14 16.46
CA THR A 446 -11.11 35.18 17.68
C THR A 446 -11.98 35.08 18.92
N THR A 447 -11.38 34.64 20.04
CA THR A 447 -12.03 34.62 21.35
C THR A 447 -11.52 35.79 22.20
N PRO A 448 -12.38 36.63 22.81
CA PRO A 448 -11.95 37.69 23.72
C PRO A 448 -11.27 37.15 24.99
N ASN A 449 -10.33 37.92 25.55
CA ASN A 449 -9.76 37.62 26.86
C ASN A 449 -10.86 37.54 27.93
N GLY A 450 -10.79 36.54 28.81
CA GLY A 450 -11.81 36.28 29.83
C GLY A 450 -13.09 35.61 29.31
N GLY A 451 -13.19 35.34 28.01
CA GLY A 451 -14.32 34.65 27.39
C GLY A 451 -13.95 33.30 26.78
N THR A 452 -14.96 32.52 26.44
CA THR A 452 -14.82 31.24 25.73
C THR A 452 -15.66 31.19 24.44
N THR A 453 -16.27 32.30 24.03
CA THR A 453 -17.08 32.36 22.82
C THR A 453 -16.26 32.99 21.69
N THR A 454 -16.00 32.22 20.63
CA THR A 454 -15.34 32.71 19.43
C THR A 454 -16.33 33.54 18.60
N ALA A 455 -15.93 34.72 18.15
CA ALA A 455 -16.73 35.59 17.27
C ALA A 455 -15.96 35.91 15.98
N VAL A 456 -16.67 36.10 14.87
CA VAL A 456 -16.09 36.61 13.62
C VAL A 456 -15.69 38.07 13.84
N VAL A 457 -14.44 38.41 13.56
CA VAL A 457 -13.89 39.76 13.76
C VAL A 457 -13.43 40.43 12.47
N LEU A 458 -13.16 39.67 11.43
CA LEU A 458 -12.77 40.18 10.11
C LEU A 458 -13.33 39.28 9.00
N THR A 459 -13.80 39.88 7.91
CA THR A 459 -14.28 39.17 6.72
C THR A 459 -13.72 39.84 5.47
N ILE A 460 -13.22 39.04 4.53
CA ILE A 460 -13.02 39.40 3.13
C ILE A 460 -14.23 38.83 2.38
N ASP A 461 -15.15 39.70 1.97
CA ASP A 461 -16.43 39.31 1.38
C ASP A 461 -16.27 38.89 -0.10
N ARG A 462 -17.35 38.36 -0.70
CA ARG A 462 -17.34 37.81 -2.07
C ARG A 462 -16.92 38.81 -3.15
N ASP A 463 -17.05 40.11 -2.89
CA ASP A 463 -16.65 41.22 -3.77
C ASP A 463 -15.22 41.71 -3.52
N GLY A 464 -14.48 41.06 -2.60
CA GLY A 464 -13.15 41.46 -2.14
C GLY A 464 -13.17 42.56 -1.08
N GLY A 465 -14.34 43.00 -0.62
CA GLY A 465 -14.48 44.02 0.43
C GLY A 465 -13.99 43.52 1.79
N LEU A 466 -13.26 44.38 2.51
CA LEU A 466 -12.81 44.08 3.87
C LEU A 466 -13.79 44.65 4.90
N GLN A 467 -14.34 43.79 5.76
CA GLN A 467 -15.25 44.16 6.84
C GLN A 467 -14.67 43.76 8.19
N LYS A 468 -14.37 44.74 9.04
CA LYS A 468 -14.15 44.50 10.48
C LYS A 468 -15.51 44.30 11.13
N VAL A 469 -15.74 43.13 11.72
CA VAL A 469 -16.99 42.81 12.42
C VAL A 469 -16.73 42.97 13.91
N GLY A 470 -16.87 44.19 14.41
CA GLY A 470 -16.88 44.49 15.84
C GLY A 470 -18.14 45.28 16.18
N ALA A 471 -18.62 45.18 17.42
CA ALA A 471 -19.73 46.00 17.87
C ALA A 471 -19.41 47.49 17.61
N GLY A 472 -20.16 48.12 16.70
CA GLY A 472 -20.15 49.57 16.47
C GLY A 472 -19.15 50.13 15.44
N GLN A 473 -18.59 49.37 14.50
CA GLN A 473 -17.68 49.93 13.48
C GLN A 473 -18.08 49.52 12.05
N THR A 474 -18.45 50.50 11.22
CA THR A 474 -18.75 50.34 9.79
C THR A 474 -17.46 50.20 8.97
N SER A 475 -17.48 49.26 8.03
CA SER A 475 -16.39 48.85 7.13
C SER A 475 -15.61 50.00 6.45
N LEU A 476 -14.26 49.89 6.44
CA LEU A 476 -13.40 50.61 5.48
C LEU A 476 -13.53 49.94 4.11
N LYS A 477 -14.65 50.14 3.42
CA LYS A 477 -14.69 49.86 1.97
C LYS A 477 -13.79 50.88 1.27
N ARG A 478 -13.18 50.52 0.15
CA ARG A 478 -12.78 51.48 -0.89
C ARG A 478 -14.04 52.30 -1.18
N VAL A 479 -14.21 53.47 -0.56
CA VAL A 479 -15.50 54.15 -0.63
C VAL A 479 -15.58 54.81 -2.00
N GLY A 480 -16.25 54.14 -2.93
CA GLY A 480 -16.76 54.75 -4.15
C GLY A 480 -17.85 55.74 -3.76
N ILE A 481 -17.43 56.89 -3.21
CA ILE A 481 -18.33 58.00 -2.92
C ILE A 481 -18.53 58.74 -4.23
N LEU A 482 -19.45 58.25 -5.04
CA LEU A 482 -19.90 58.95 -6.22
C LEU A 482 -21.14 59.79 -5.88
N GLY A 483 -20.87 61.05 -5.54
CA GLY A 483 -21.75 62.18 -5.82
C GLY A 483 -23.04 62.33 -5.02
N GLY A 484 -23.14 63.42 -4.24
CA GLY A 484 -24.40 63.96 -3.76
C GLY A 484 -24.21 65.12 -2.78
N ASN A 485 -25.18 66.02 -2.74
CA ASN A 485 -25.15 67.21 -1.90
C ASN A 485 -25.28 66.82 -0.41
N PRO A 486 -24.67 67.59 0.52
CA PRO A 486 -25.02 67.49 1.94
C PRO A 486 -26.53 67.66 2.10
N VAL A 487 -27.18 66.77 2.85
CA VAL A 487 -28.62 66.91 3.10
C VAL A 487 -28.88 68.14 3.98
N THR A 488 -29.96 68.85 3.71
CA THR A 488 -30.37 70.04 4.49
C THR A 488 -31.22 69.70 5.72
N SER A 489 -31.57 68.43 5.86
CA SER A 489 -32.33 67.86 6.99
C SER A 489 -32.17 66.34 7.01
N GLY A 490 -32.33 65.72 8.17
CA GLY A 490 -32.22 64.28 8.41
C GLY A 490 -31.02 63.94 9.28
N THR A 491 -30.71 62.65 9.39
CA THR A 491 -29.59 62.16 10.22
C THR A 491 -28.56 61.37 9.40
N THR A 492 -28.61 61.43 8.07
CA THR A 492 -27.70 60.68 7.20
C THR A 492 -27.40 61.45 5.92
N ASP A 493 -26.11 61.64 5.60
CA ASP A 493 -25.67 62.09 4.28
C ASP A 493 -25.46 60.90 3.34
N PRO A 494 -25.86 61.00 2.06
CA PRO A 494 -25.70 59.92 1.11
C PRO A 494 -24.22 59.68 0.69
N ASN A 495 -23.31 60.65 0.91
CA ASN A 495 -21.97 60.65 0.30
C ASN A 495 -20.85 61.18 1.22
N GLN A 496 -20.91 60.78 2.49
CA GLN A 496 -19.93 61.17 3.51
C GLN A 496 -18.82 60.11 3.64
N PHE A 497 -17.54 60.52 3.62
CA PHE A 497 -16.40 59.63 3.88
C PHE A 497 -15.96 59.63 5.34
N MET A 498 -16.09 60.77 6.01
CA MET A 498 -15.62 60.98 7.37
C MET A 498 -16.58 61.90 8.13
N VAL A 499 -16.86 61.56 9.38
CA VAL A 499 -17.59 62.37 10.35
C VAL A 499 -16.66 62.57 11.54
N ALA A 500 -16.46 63.82 11.98
CA ALA A 500 -15.76 64.13 13.22
C ALA A 500 -16.63 65.08 14.05
N GLY A 501 -17.20 64.59 15.14
CA GLY A 501 -18.21 65.33 15.89
C GLY A 501 -18.31 64.95 17.36
N ASN A 502 -19.16 65.67 18.08
CA ASN A 502 -19.62 65.32 19.41
C ASN A 502 -21.13 65.07 19.38
N GLU A 503 -21.77 64.90 20.53
CA GLU A 503 -23.21 64.62 20.62
C GLU A 503 -24.10 65.69 19.97
N ASN A 504 -23.58 66.91 19.75
CA ASN A 504 -24.35 68.06 19.26
C ASN A 504 -23.97 68.50 17.84
N VAL A 505 -22.71 68.34 17.41
CA VAL A 505 -22.21 68.84 16.13
C VAL A 505 -21.29 67.82 15.47
N ASP A 506 -21.56 67.54 14.20
CA ASP A 506 -20.75 66.70 13.32
C ASP A 506 -20.07 67.54 12.25
N TRP A 507 -18.75 67.42 12.12
CA TRP A 507 -18.00 67.91 10.97
C TRP A 507 -17.92 66.83 9.90
N SER A 508 -18.65 67.05 8.81
CA SER A 508 -18.86 66.07 7.76
C SER A 508 -18.02 66.39 6.51
N PHE A 509 -17.37 65.38 5.91
CA PHE A 509 -16.58 65.51 4.68
C PHE A 509 -17.14 64.61 3.57
N GLY A 510 -17.25 65.14 2.35
CA GLY A 510 -17.71 64.36 1.19
C GLY A 510 -17.38 65.00 -0.16
N PHE A 511 -17.94 64.40 -1.23
CA PHE A 511 -17.72 64.80 -2.62
C PHE A 511 -19.05 65.11 -3.32
N TYR A 512 -19.06 66.17 -4.14
CA TYR A 512 -20.12 66.44 -5.10
C TYR A 512 -20.01 65.50 -6.31
N GLY A 513 -21.13 65.30 -7.02
CA GLY A 513 -21.13 64.57 -8.31
C GLY A 513 -20.32 65.26 -9.41
N SER A 514 -20.01 66.56 -9.22
CA SER A 514 -19.11 67.35 -10.07
C SER A 514 -17.63 67.16 -9.77
N GLY A 515 -17.26 66.40 -8.73
CA GLY A 515 -15.88 66.19 -8.28
C GLY A 515 -15.36 67.20 -7.27
N ALA A 516 -16.13 68.23 -6.92
CA ALA A 516 -15.76 69.17 -5.86
C ALA A 516 -15.87 68.52 -4.47
N MET A 517 -14.96 68.87 -3.55
CA MET A 517 -15.00 68.41 -2.16
C MET A 517 -15.80 69.37 -1.29
N TRP A 518 -16.54 68.84 -0.32
CA TRP A 518 -17.25 69.64 0.68
C TRP A 518 -16.88 69.23 2.10
N ALA A 519 -16.89 70.20 3.01
CA ALA A 519 -16.72 70.02 4.44
C ALA A 519 -17.72 70.92 5.18
N GLN A 520 -18.63 70.34 5.97
CA GLN A 520 -19.72 71.09 6.59
C GLN A 520 -19.97 70.62 8.03
N PRO A 521 -19.82 71.50 9.04
CA PRO A 521 -20.21 71.20 10.40
C PRO A 521 -21.71 71.46 10.61
N ARG A 522 -22.45 70.48 11.15
CA ARG A 522 -23.91 70.54 11.31
C ARG A 522 -24.38 69.90 12.62
N GLY A 523 -25.58 70.28 13.06
CA GLY A 523 -26.23 69.69 14.22
C GLY A 523 -26.58 68.22 13.98
N THR A 524 -26.13 67.32 14.86
CA THR A 524 -26.32 65.86 14.79
C THR A 524 -27.79 65.42 14.87
N ALA A 525 -28.65 66.24 15.49
CA ALA A 525 -30.05 65.90 15.73
C ALA A 525 -30.89 65.79 14.44
N ASN A 526 -30.61 66.62 13.42
CA ASN A 526 -31.40 66.62 12.17
C ASN A 526 -30.69 67.33 11.00
N TYR A 527 -29.38 67.62 11.06
CA TYR A 527 -28.60 68.35 10.05
C TYR A 527 -29.17 69.70 9.58
N SER A 528 -30.22 70.20 10.24
CA SER A 528 -30.95 71.42 9.90
C SER A 528 -30.25 72.69 10.39
N VAL A 529 -29.23 72.56 11.23
CA VAL A 529 -28.43 73.66 11.79
C VAL A 529 -26.99 73.52 11.31
N ASN A 530 -26.46 74.55 10.65
CA ASN A 530 -25.05 74.63 10.26
C ASN A 530 -24.25 75.39 11.32
N TYR A 531 -23.04 74.91 11.62
CA TYR A 531 -22.10 75.56 12.54
C TYR A 531 -20.94 76.20 11.77
N ASN A 532 -20.11 76.97 12.47
CA ASN A 532 -18.93 77.60 11.88
C ASN A 532 -17.79 76.58 11.70
N SER A 533 -17.09 76.64 10.57
CA SER A 533 -15.80 75.97 10.39
C SER A 533 -14.69 76.87 10.92
N ILE A 534 -14.12 76.52 12.07
CA ILE A 534 -13.01 77.27 12.67
C ILE A 534 -11.70 76.57 12.28
N PHE A 535 -10.86 77.27 11.51
CA PHE A 535 -9.52 76.81 11.19
C PHE A 535 -8.51 77.52 12.09
N ASN A 536 -7.62 76.75 12.73
CA ASN A 536 -6.58 77.24 13.65
C ASN A 536 -7.12 78.00 14.89
N PRO A 537 -8.00 77.38 15.71
CA PRO A 537 -8.72 78.06 16.81
C PRO A 537 -7.83 78.69 17.88
N ASN A 538 -6.54 78.29 17.95
CA ASN A 538 -5.58 78.76 18.95
C ASN A 538 -4.45 79.65 18.36
N GLY A 539 -4.44 79.91 17.04
CA GLY A 539 -3.33 80.56 16.35
C GLY A 539 -3.68 81.81 15.52
N GLY A 540 -4.85 82.41 15.74
CA GLY A 540 -5.31 83.59 15.01
C GLY A 540 -6.23 83.22 13.84
N ASN A 541 -7.52 83.50 14.01
CA ASN A 541 -8.60 82.94 13.20
C ASN A 541 -8.70 83.59 11.81
N VAL A 542 -8.65 82.80 10.73
CA VAL A 542 -9.49 83.08 9.54
C VAL A 542 -10.80 82.34 9.75
N GLY A 543 -11.73 83.02 10.40
CA GLY A 543 -13.12 82.61 10.35
C GLY A 543 -13.74 83.20 9.08
N ILE A 544 -13.95 82.39 8.05
CA ILE A 544 -15.12 82.64 7.19
C ILE A 544 -16.29 82.10 8.02
N GLY A 545 -16.80 82.98 8.90
CA GLY A 545 -17.72 82.65 10.00
C GLY A 545 -17.03 82.58 11.39
N ALA A 546 -16.59 83.71 11.97
CA ALA A 546 -15.95 83.70 13.30
C ALA A 546 -16.93 83.63 14.50
N THR A 547 -16.41 83.27 15.69
CA THR A 547 -16.69 83.85 17.03
C THR A 547 -15.58 83.46 18.06
N GLY A 548 -14.87 84.45 18.63
CA GLY A 548 -14.14 84.37 19.91
C GLY A 548 -13.39 85.64 20.39
N GLN A 549 -13.39 86.79 19.72
CA GLN A 549 -14.53 87.72 19.70
C GLN A 549 -15.47 87.42 18.55
N SER A 550 -16.77 87.58 18.79
CA SER A 550 -17.75 87.55 17.73
C SER A 550 -17.27 88.48 16.60
N PRO A 551 -17.41 88.09 15.32
CA PRO A 551 -17.47 89.07 14.26
C PRO A 551 -18.35 90.20 14.77
N THR A 552 -17.78 91.37 15.06
CA THR A 552 -18.57 92.53 15.48
C THR A 552 -19.41 93.06 14.31
N SER A 553 -19.22 92.47 13.13
CA SER A 553 -19.98 92.64 11.91
C SER A 553 -20.07 91.31 11.14
N LYS A 554 -21.05 91.16 10.24
CA LYS A 554 -21.35 89.89 9.55
C LYS A 554 -20.23 89.37 8.63
N LEU A 555 -19.25 90.18 8.27
CA LEU A 555 -18.05 89.81 7.52
C LEU A 555 -16.84 90.44 8.21
N THR A 556 -16.09 89.62 8.94
CA THR A 556 -14.78 90.02 9.48
C THR A 556 -13.71 89.44 8.57
N VAL A 557 -13.16 90.27 7.68
CA VAL A 557 -11.94 89.93 6.93
C VAL A 557 -10.75 90.44 7.73
N ALA A 558 -9.80 89.57 8.04
CA ALA A 558 -8.53 90.01 8.58
C ALA A 558 -7.67 90.59 7.43
N GLY A 559 -7.72 91.91 7.20
CA GLY A 559 -6.95 92.59 6.14
C GLY A 559 -7.73 93.69 5.40
N ALA A 560 -7.07 94.32 4.41
CA ALA A 560 -7.69 95.36 3.57
C ALA A 560 -8.64 94.77 2.50
N ILE A 561 -9.70 95.51 2.17
CA ILE A 561 -10.65 95.15 1.11
C ILE A 561 -10.25 95.91 -0.16
N ALA A 562 -9.89 95.19 -1.22
CA ALA A 562 -9.69 95.77 -2.55
C ALA A 562 -11.04 95.93 -3.26
N THR A 563 -11.25 97.08 -3.90
CA THR A 563 -12.47 97.40 -4.64
C THR A 563 -12.14 97.82 -6.08
N ALA A 564 -13.16 98.19 -6.86
CA ALA A 564 -12.96 98.60 -8.26
C ALA A 564 -12.09 99.87 -8.37
N VAL A 565 -11.48 100.09 -9.54
CA VAL A 565 -10.64 101.27 -9.76
C VAL A 565 -11.53 102.49 -10.05
N PRO A 566 -11.23 103.69 -9.49
CA PRO A 566 -12.05 104.88 -9.74
C PRO A 566 -12.11 105.26 -11.22
N THR A 567 -13.31 105.55 -11.73
CA THR A 567 -13.48 106.04 -13.10
C THR A 567 -13.41 107.56 -13.17
N ILE A 568 -12.89 108.13 -14.27
CA ILE A 568 -12.73 109.59 -14.45
C ILE A 568 -13.64 110.09 -15.57
N GLN A 569 -14.45 111.11 -15.31
CA GLN A 569 -15.51 111.58 -16.20
C GLN A 569 -15.41 113.10 -16.43
N THR A 570 -15.45 113.53 -17.69
CA THR A 570 -15.28 114.93 -18.09
C THR A 570 -16.59 115.61 -18.53
N THR A 571 -17.69 114.85 -18.67
CA THR A 571 -19.03 115.29 -19.08
C THR A 571 -20.11 114.66 -18.20
N ASN A 572 -21.40 114.90 -18.51
CA ASN A 572 -22.52 114.18 -17.89
C ASN A 572 -22.30 112.67 -17.98
N TYR A 573 -22.55 111.95 -16.88
CA TYR A 573 -22.20 110.53 -16.76
C TYR A 573 -23.29 109.75 -16.03
N THR A 574 -23.54 108.52 -16.48
CA THR A 574 -24.40 107.57 -15.78
C THR A 574 -23.52 106.62 -14.99
N VAL A 575 -23.65 106.62 -13.66
CA VAL A 575 -22.79 105.81 -12.79
C VAL A 575 -23.08 104.31 -13.00
N SER A 576 -22.02 103.51 -13.21
CA SER A 576 -22.12 102.07 -13.52
C SER A 576 -22.47 101.24 -12.29
N ALA A 577 -22.95 100.01 -12.52
CA ALA A 577 -23.19 99.03 -11.48
C ALA A 577 -21.90 98.63 -10.73
N ASP A 578 -20.75 98.69 -11.40
CA ASP A 578 -19.44 98.29 -10.84
C ASP A 578 -18.65 99.46 -10.23
N ASP A 579 -19.07 100.71 -10.46
CA ASP A 579 -18.39 101.91 -9.94
C ASP A 579 -18.55 102.03 -8.42
N ASP A 580 -17.50 101.85 -7.65
CA ASP A 580 -17.49 102.21 -6.22
C ASP A 580 -17.01 103.65 -5.98
N SER A 581 -16.36 104.23 -6.98
CA SER A 581 -15.74 105.55 -6.92
C SER A 581 -15.66 106.22 -8.29
N VAL A 582 -16.02 107.51 -8.35
CA VAL A 582 -16.05 108.29 -9.60
C VAL A 582 -15.43 109.67 -9.39
N ILE A 583 -14.60 110.10 -10.34
CA ILE A 583 -13.90 111.38 -10.35
C ILE A 583 -14.45 112.23 -11.48
N PHE A 584 -15.00 113.40 -11.17
CA PHE A 584 -15.48 114.35 -12.16
C PHE A 584 -14.43 115.44 -12.44
N ASN A 585 -14.08 115.64 -13.71
CA ASN A 585 -13.00 116.50 -14.18
C ASN A 585 -13.37 117.22 -15.50
N GLY A 586 -14.42 118.02 -15.49
CA GLY A 586 -14.88 118.76 -16.68
C GLY A 586 -14.87 120.28 -16.46
N SER A 587 -15.79 120.95 -17.14
CA SER A 587 -16.02 122.40 -17.03
C SER A 587 -17.52 122.69 -16.99
N GLY A 588 -17.93 123.69 -16.22
CA GLY A 588 -19.36 123.95 -15.95
C GLY A 588 -20.01 122.88 -15.06
N THR A 589 -21.32 122.94 -14.84
CA THR A 589 -22.05 121.96 -14.00
C THR A 589 -22.16 120.61 -14.71
N ILE A 590 -21.67 119.53 -14.08
CA ILE A 590 -21.86 118.16 -14.58
C ILE A 590 -23.08 117.53 -13.94
N THR A 591 -23.91 116.89 -14.76
CA THR A 591 -25.05 116.10 -14.33
C THR A 591 -24.69 114.62 -14.25
N ALA A 592 -24.74 114.04 -13.05
CA ALA A 592 -24.57 112.61 -12.80
C ALA A 592 -25.92 111.89 -12.75
N THR A 593 -26.13 110.91 -13.61
CA THR A 593 -27.29 110.02 -13.51
C THR A 593 -26.93 108.88 -12.56
N LEU A 594 -27.32 109.03 -11.29
CA LEU A 594 -27.13 107.98 -10.29
C LEU A 594 -28.09 106.80 -10.56
N PRO A 595 -27.65 105.54 -10.38
CA PRO A 595 -28.55 104.40 -10.34
C PRO A 595 -29.69 104.63 -9.36
N ALA A 596 -30.85 104.04 -9.60
CA ALA A 596 -31.93 104.07 -8.64
C ALA A 596 -31.44 103.55 -7.29
N ALA A 597 -31.50 104.38 -6.24
CA ALA A 597 -30.99 104.04 -4.92
C ALA A 597 -31.64 102.75 -4.38
N ALA A 598 -32.92 102.55 -4.69
CA ALA A 598 -33.69 101.35 -4.36
C ALA A 598 -33.07 100.05 -4.90
N SER A 599 -32.31 100.09 -5.99
CA SER A 599 -31.66 98.90 -6.58
C SER A 599 -30.38 98.49 -5.86
N TYR A 600 -29.80 99.36 -5.01
CA TYR A 600 -28.55 99.08 -4.30
C TYR A 600 -28.55 99.59 -2.84
N PRO A 601 -29.49 99.18 -1.96
CA PRO A 601 -29.54 99.66 -0.58
C PRO A 601 -28.23 99.42 0.17
N GLY A 602 -27.73 100.42 0.89
CA GLY A 602 -26.52 100.31 1.69
C GLY A 602 -25.19 100.38 0.92
N ARG A 603 -25.21 100.36 -0.42
CA ARG A 603 -24.03 100.56 -1.26
C ARG A 603 -23.42 101.94 -0.98
N TRP A 604 -22.11 101.94 -0.80
CA TRP A 604 -21.27 103.14 -0.81
C TRP A 604 -20.83 103.50 -2.23
N LEU A 605 -20.81 104.81 -2.52
CA LEU A 605 -20.27 105.39 -3.74
C LEU A 605 -19.51 106.65 -3.37
N THR A 606 -18.24 106.74 -3.75
CA THR A 606 -17.43 107.93 -3.48
C THR A 606 -17.33 108.77 -4.75
N VAL A 607 -17.72 110.04 -4.70
CA VAL A 607 -17.56 110.97 -5.82
C VAL A 607 -16.67 112.13 -5.43
N LYS A 608 -15.80 112.58 -6.34
CA LYS A 608 -14.99 113.78 -6.12
C LYS A 608 -14.84 114.62 -7.38
N THR A 609 -14.58 115.90 -7.20
CA THR A 609 -14.15 116.82 -8.25
C THR A 609 -12.67 117.13 -8.12
N ILE A 610 -12.00 117.34 -9.24
CA ILE A 610 -10.62 117.85 -9.27
C ILE A 610 -10.50 119.21 -9.97
N THR A 611 -11.57 119.70 -10.58
CA THR A 611 -11.72 121.06 -11.12
C THR A 611 -12.90 121.78 -10.45
N ALA A 612 -12.96 123.11 -10.54
CA ALA A 612 -14.05 123.89 -9.95
C ALA A 612 -15.33 123.75 -10.77
N GLN A 613 -16.19 122.81 -10.37
CA GLN A 613 -17.44 122.50 -11.04
C GLN A 613 -18.47 121.94 -10.08
N ALA A 614 -19.74 122.32 -10.26
CA ALA A 614 -20.81 121.67 -9.52
C ALA A 614 -21.08 120.29 -10.12
N VAL A 615 -21.35 119.30 -9.27
CA VAL A 615 -21.88 118.01 -9.71
C VAL A 615 -23.27 117.86 -9.12
N ASN A 616 -24.26 117.72 -9.99
CA ASN A 616 -25.65 117.54 -9.61
C ASN A 616 -26.15 116.19 -10.09
N SER A 617 -26.99 115.53 -9.32
CA SER A 617 -27.78 114.40 -9.79
C SER A 617 -28.78 114.84 -10.86
N ALA A 618 -28.98 114.00 -11.86
CA ALA A 618 -30.01 114.16 -12.89
C ALA A 618 -31.44 114.16 -12.32
N SER A 619 -31.63 113.70 -11.09
CA SER A 619 -32.93 113.62 -10.42
C SER A 619 -32.84 114.16 -9.00
N SER A 620 -33.97 114.60 -8.44
CA SER A 620 -34.07 115.09 -7.06
C SER A 620 -34.01 113.94 -6.05
N ASN A 621 -32.91 113.18 -6.08
CA ASN A 621 -32.73 111.92 -5.37
C ASN A 621 -31.48 111.91 -4.47
N VAL A 622 -30.93 113.08 -4.15
CA VAL A 622 -29.76 113.22 -3.29
C VAL A 622 -30.13 114.01 -2.04
N LYS A 623 -29.97 113.41 -0.87
CA LYS A 623 -30.13 114.10 0.41
C LYS A 623 -28.80 114.73 0.82
N PRO A 624 -28.71 116.07 0.92
CA PRO A 624 -27.47 116.76 1.28
C PRO A 624 -26.98 116.38 2.68
N LEU A 625 -25.69 116.61 2.95
CA LEU A 625 -25.06 116.29 4.23
C LEU A 625 -25.78 116.91 5.45
N ALA A 626 -26.36 118.11 5.27
CA ALA A 626 -27.03 118.86 6.33
C ALA A 626 -28.58 118.84 6.26
N SER A 627 -29.19 118.03 5.38
CA SER A 627 -30.65 118.02 5.20
C SER A 627 -31.18 116.64 4.82
N ASN A 628 -32.37 116.29 5.31
CA ASN A 628 -33.07 115.07 4.94
C ASN A 628 -34.02 115.26 3.74
N THR A 629 -34.05 116.45 3.13
CA THR A 629 -34.87 116.72 1.93
C THR A 629 -34.07 116.43 0.67
N ALA A 630 -34.61 115.57 -0.20
CA ALA A 630 -33.93 115.21 -1.45
C ALA A 630 -33.94 116.38 -2.44
N GLY A 631 -32.75 116.72 -2.94
CA GLY A 631 -32.49 117.67 -4.01
C GLY A 631 -31.61 117.03 -5.08
N THR A 632 -31.01 117.85 -5.92
CA THR A 632 -30.10 117.41 -6.98
C THR A 632 -28.63 117.65 -6.64
N ALA A 633 -28.28 118.57 -5.74
CA ALA A 633 -26.88 118.92 -5.50
C ALA A 633 -26.07 117.78 -4.87
N ILE A 634 -24.92 117.43 -5.47
CA ILE A 634 -23.97 116.45 -4.91
C ILE A 634 -22.69 117.15 -4.46
N LEU A 635 -22.05 117.93 -5.33
CA LEU A 635 -20.80 118.65 -5.05
C LEU A 635 -20.92 120.12 -5.48
N ALA A 636 -20.40 121.04 -4.66
CA ALA A 636 -20.35 122.47 -4.97
C ALA A 636 -19.26 122.80 -6.01
N ALA A 637 -19.36 123.96 -6.65
CA ALA A 637 -18.45 124.42 -7.70
C ALA A 637 -17.07 124.87 -7.19
N THR A 638 -16.32 123.96 -6.60
CA THR A 638 -14.96 124.19 -6.08
C THR A 638 -14.12 122.93 -6.29
N ALA A 639 -12.87 123.09 -6.73
CA ALA A 639 -11.99 121.96 -6.93
C ALA A 639 -11.69 121.24 -5.60
N GLY A 640 -11.62 119.91 -5.63
CA GLY A 640 -11.32 119.09 -4.45
C GLY A 640 -12.52 118.78 -3.56
N LYS A 641 -13.74 119.12 -4.00
CA LYS A 641 -14.98 118.73 -3.30
C LYS A 641 -15.24 117.24 -3.48
N TRP A 642 -15.56 116.54 -2.39
CA TRP A 642 -15.94 115.12 -2.43
C TRP A 642 -17.15 114.82 -1.56
N ALA A 643 -17.82 113.72 -1.90
CA ALA A 643 -18.94 113.18 -1.15
C ALA A 643 -18.88 111.65 -1.15
N LEU A 644 -19.10 111.03 0.01
CA LEU A 644 -19.44 109.62 0.11
C LEU A 644 -20.96 109.52 0.17
N LEU A 645 -21.55 109.02 -0.90
CA LEU A 645 -22.97 108.73 -0.96
C LEU A 645 -23.22 107.31 -0.46
N ARG A 646 -24.31 107.13 0.28
CA ARG A 646 -24.83 105.82 0.63
C ARG A 646 -26.30 105.76 0.26
N SER A 647 -26.70 104.71 -0.44
CA SER A 647 -28.12 104.50 -0.72
C SER A 647 -28.87 104.18 0.57
N ASP A 648 -29.92 104.95 0.87
CA ASP A 648 -30.90 104.63 1.94
C ASP A 648 -32.05 103.74 1.45
N GLY A 649 -32.00 103.32 0.18
CA GLY A 649 -33.05 102.54 -0.48
C GLY A 649 -34.14 103.37 -1.17
N THR A 650 -34.13 104.70 -1.05
CA THR A 650 -35.03 105.62 -1.80
C THR A 650 -34.24 106.72 -2.49
N ASN A 651 -33.23 107.27 -1.80
CA ASN A 651 -32.37 108.35 -2.24
C ASN A 651 -30.90 108.01 -1.92
N TRP A 652 -29.99 108.76 -2.53
CA TRP A 652 -28.58 108.74 -2.17
C TRP A 652 -28.32 109.78 -1.08
N VAL A 653 -27.87 109.33 0.08
CA VAL A 653 -27.60 110.20 1.23
C VAL A 653 -26.12 110.52 1.24
N ILE A 654 -25.77 111.80 1.30
CA ILE A 654 -24.38 112.20 1.49
C ILE A 654 -24.05 111.98 2.97
N MET A 655 -23.20 110.99 3.23
CA MET A 655 -22.81 110.58 4.59
C MET A 655 -21.57 111.32 5.09
N ALA A 656 -20.71 111.77 4.16
CA ALA A 656 -19.52 112.55 4.44
C ALA A 656 -19.12 113.37 3.21
N GLY A 657 -18.48 114.52 3.41
CA GLY A 657 -17.99 115.40 2.34
C GLY A 657 -17.33 116.65 2.89
N ASN A 658 -16.78 117.51 2.03
CA ASN A 658 -16.03 118.72 2.43
C ASN A 658 -16.42 120.02 1.70
#